data_AF-A0A1Q7ANL5-F1
#
_entry.id   AF-A0A1Q7ANL5-F1
#
_cell.length_a   1.000
_cell.length_b   1.000
_cell.length_c   1.000
_cell.angle_alpha   90.00
_cell.angle_beta   90.00
_cell.angle_gamma   90.00
#
_symmetry.space_group_name_H-M   'P 1'
#
loop_
_entity.id
_entity.type
_entity.pdbx_description
1 polymer ?
#
loop_
_entity_poly.entity_id
_entity_poly.type
_entity_poly.pdbx_seq_one_letter_code
_entity_poly.pdbx_strand_id
1 'polypeptide(L)'
;MSYPRIASLKTAAAFRAHLERSGIALGFDEQLAPPAASPLAQPIEIGSVRVGNRFCILPMEGWDGTREGEPSELTRRRWRHFGISGAKLMWGGEAVAVRHDGRANPNQLMLTRKTGRAIASLRGELVASHRERFGSNADADLFIGLQLTHSGRFARPDAYDRPAPLAGAAHPLLDRRFPTAVRILTDEELDRLVDDFVAAAGLARDCGFQFVDVKACHGYLGHELLGARSRDGKYGGPLENRTRFMRRIIEGIRANVPGLQIVVRVSAFDTVPYRKRPDGVGEPEDSGAALKGCATETGFGIVETATRSIGETATPSIGETTTPSVAQPFRAAFGFGIVTHDDQLDSSLEEPRALLRMLEGLGVRWICVTGGSPYYNPHVQRPAMFPPLDGYEPPEDPLRGVARQIRATALLKQSFPNLVFVGSAYSYLQEWLPHVAQHVIRNGMADFVGLGRMVLAYPELPADVLAGTPLRRASICRTFSDCTTGPRLGLMSGCFPLDKFYAGRPEAVQIRDVRTRSAKSLALQVDDESAGRSASLSGERESAGSASLSGEGSLSQTEGSASLSGERGSGGGQTVGYSFFDKTPKMHFVFRKRALKPGSGIGYHEQHEDEVYYVLSGRGVMTLDDKPVDVGPGTAILTRPGSSHGLRQTGSEDLVVLITYEIK
;
A
#
# COMPACT_ATOMS: atom_id res chain seq x y z
N MET A 1 -5.11 -3.15 21.48
CA MET A 1 -4.90 -4.05 20.34
C MET A 1 -5.59 -5.37 20.64
N SER A 2 -6.45 -5.85 19.74
CA SER A 2 -7.25 -7.08 19.97
C SER A 2 -6.43 -8.37 19.79
N TYR A 3 -5.29 -8.31 19.09
CA TYR A 3 -4.48 -9.47 18.71
C TYR A 3 -3.02 -9.36 19.22
N PRO A 4 -2.36 -10.47 19.55
CA PRO A 4 -0.96 -10.46 19.98
C PRO A 4 -0.03 -10.02 18.84
N ARG A 5 1.06 -9.33 19.19
CA ARG A 5 2.13 -9.05 18.22
C ARG A 5 2.80 -10.37 17.85
N ILE A 6 2.99 -10.63 16.55
CA ILE A 6 3.70 -11.85 16.11
C ILE A 6 5.08 -11.98 16.78
N ALA A 7 5.78 -10.85 16.96
CA ALA A 7 7.06 -10.77 17.67
C ALA A 7 7.03 -11.27 19.14
N SER A 8 5.85 -11.32 19.79
CA SER A 8 5.69 -11.86 21.15
C SER A 8 5.44 -13.38 21.18
N LEU A 9 5.10 -14.00 20.05
CA LEU A 9 4.91 -15.45 19.93
C LEU A 9 6.28 -16.10 19.70
N LYS A 10 7.08 -16.22 20.76
CA LYS A 10 8.51 -16.60 20.68
C LYS A 10 8.78 -18.09 20.49
N THR A 11 7.80 -18.96 20.73
CA THR A 11 7.96 -20.43 20.69
C THR A 11 6.88 -21.06 19.81
N ALA A 12 7.17 -22.25 19.28
CA ALA A 12 6.23 -22.99 18.45
C ALA A 12 4.92 -23.29 19.20
N ALA A 13 5.02 -23.64 20.49
CA ALA A 13 3.87 -23.83 21.37
C ALA A 13 3.02 -22.56 21.50
N ALA A 14 3.63 -21.39 21.68
CA ALA A 14 2.90 -20.12 21.77
C ALA A 14 2.21 -19.74 20.45
N PHE A 15 2.88 -19.96 19.32
CA PHE A 15 2.31 -19.70 18.00
C PHE A 15 1.14 -20.65 17.70
N ARG A 16 1.31 -21.96 17.93
CA ARG A 16 0.24 -22.97 17.82
C ARG A 16 -0.96 -22.64 18.70
N ALA A 17 -0.73 -22.38 19.99
CA ALA A 17 -1.81 -22.07 20.93
C ALA A 17 -2.61 -20.81 20.54
N HIS A 18 -1.96 -19.85 19.88
CA HIS A 18 -2.65 -18.68 19.34
C HIS A 18 -3.50 -19.03 18.11
N LEU A 19 -2.97 -19.81 17.16
CA LEU A 19 -3.71 -20.27 15.98
C LEU A 19 -4.95 -21.08 16.37
N GLU A 20 -4.80 -22.03 17.29
CA GLU A 20 -5.90 -22.88 17.79
C GLU A 20 -6.98 -22.07 18.48
N ARG A 21 -6.60 -21.18 19.42
CA ARG A 21 -7.54 -20.31 20.14
C ARG A 21 -8.30 -19.37 19.22
N SER A 22 -7.67 -18.97 18.11
CA SER A 22 -8.26 -18.03 17.14
C SER A 22 -8.98 -18.76 15.99
N GLY A 23 -9.01 -20.10 15.98
CA GLY A 23 -9.60 -20.90 14.92
C GLY A 23 -8.97 -20.68 13.55
N ILE A 24 -7.64 -20.46 13.49
CA ILE A 24 -6.91 -20.16 12.26
C ILE A 24 -6.21 -21.43 11.77
N ALA A 25 -6.70 -21.99 10.67
CA ALA A 25 -6.10 -23.16 10.02
C ALA A 25 -4.85 -22.77 9.22
N LEU A 26 -3.71 -22.69 9.89
CA LEU A 26 -2.41 -22.38 9.29
C LEU A 26 -1.34 -23.39 9.73
N GLY A 27 -0.85 -24.19 8.78
CA GLY A 27 0.24 -25.14 9.01
C GLY A 27 1.61 -24.45 9.07
N PHE A 28 2.48 -24.94 9.95
CA PHE A 28 3.88 -24.50 10.07
C PHE A 28 4.75 -25.63 10.63
N ASP A 29 6.04 -25.59 10.33
CA ASP A 29 7.00 -26.51 10.93
C ASP A 29 7.59 -25.92 12.21
N GLU A 30 7.70 -26.69 13.28
CA GLU A 30 8.30 -26.18 14.53
C GLU A 30 9.78 -25.85 14.37
N GLN A 31 10.49 -26.61 13.52
CA GLN A 31 11.91 -26.46 13.26
C GLN A 31 12.16 -26.27 11.77
N LEU A 32 13.11 -25.39 11.45
CA LEU A 32 13.62 -25.28 10.08
C LEU A 32 14.54 -26.46 9.81
N ALA A 33 14.37 -27.06 8.63
CA ALA A 33 15.30 -28.07 8.16
C ALA A 33 16.68 -27.42 7.94
N PRO A 34 17.77 -28.19 8.14
CA PRO A 34 19.10 -27.68 7.83
C PRO A 34 19.19 -27.28 6.34
N PRO A 35 20.06 -26.33 5.96
CA PRO A 35 20.18 -25.83 4.58
C PRO A 35 20.14 -26.90 3.49
N ALA A 36 20.91 -27.98 3.65
CA ALA A 36 21.01 -29.07 2.70
C ALA A 36 19.70 -29.87 2.50
N ALA A 37 18.81 -29.88 3.50
CA ALA A 37 17.52 -30.58 3.47
C ALA A 37 16.33 -29.62 3.38
N SER A 38 16.57 -28.30 3.24
CA SER A 38 15.50 -27.33 3.20
C SER A 38 14.73 -27.43 1.88
N PRO A 39 13.39 -27.62 1.90
CA PRO A 39 12.60 -27.58 0.67
C PRO A 39 12.64 -26.20 0.01
N LEU A 40 12.94 -25.14 0.77
CA LEU A 40 13.10 -23.79 0.22
C LEU A 40 14.36 -23.64 -0.63
N ALA A 41 15.39 -24.46 -0.38
CA ALA A 41 16.65 -24.45 -1.14
C ALA A 41 16.59 -25.32 -2.41
N GLN A 42 15.53 -26.09 -2.61
CA GLN A 42 15.42 -26.97 -3.76
C GLN A 42 15.16 -26.18 -5.03
N PRO A 43 15.85 -26.47 -6.15
CA PRO A 43 15.52 -25.89 -7.43
C PRO A 43 14.19 -26.44 -7.97
N ILE A 44 13.67 -25.81 -9.02
CA ILE A 44 12.59 -26.37 -9.85
C ILE A 44 12.97 -26.23 -11.33
N GLU A 45 12.58 -27.23 -12.13
CA GLU A 45 12.77 -27.25 -13.57
C GLU A 45 11.41 -27.33 -14.25
N ILE A 46 11.13 -26.38 -15.14
CA ILE A 46 9.85 -26.23 -15.83
C ILE A 46 10.14 -25.98 -17.30
N GLY A 47 10.01 -27.02 -18.11
CA GLY A 47 10.47 -26.99 -19.50
C GLY A 47 11.96 -26.68 -19.56
N SER A 48 12.35 -25.62 -20.26
CA SER A 48 13.74 -25.16 -20.36
C SER A 48 14.18 -24.21 -19.25
N VAL A 49 13.29 -23.85 -18.31
CA VAL A 49 13.58 -22.87 -17.24
C VAL A 49 13.94 -23.61 -15.97
N ARG A 50 15.12 -23.33 -15.42
CA ARG A 50 15.54 -23.76 -14.09
C ARG A 50 15.60 -22.55 -13.16
N VAL A 51 15.04 -22.70 -11.96
CA VAL A 51 15.08 -21.67 -10.90
C VAL A 51 15.69 -22.29 -9.64
N GLY A 52 16.74 -21.66 -9.11
CA GLY A 52 17.63 -22.29 -8.12
C GLY A 52 17.09 -22.52 -6.71
N ASN A 53 16.04 -21.82 -6.31
CA ASN A 53 15.40 -21.98 -4.99
C ASN A 53 13.94 -21.50 -5.03
N ARG A 54 13.21 -21.71 -3.93
CA ARG A 54 11.76 -21.48 -3.85
C ARG A 54 11.37 -20.08 -3.33
N PHE A 55 12.30 -19.13 -3.32
CA PHE A 55 11.99 -17.75 -2.99
C PHE A 55 11.76 -16.90 -4.25
N CYS A 56 10.70 -16.10 -4.19
CA CYS A 56 10.32 -15.17 -5.24
C CYS A 56 10.24 -13.75 -4.68
N ILE A 57 10.83 -12.78 -5.37
CA ILE A 57 10.61 -11.36 -5.09
C ILE A 57 9.42 -10.87 -5.91
N LEU A 58 8.39 -10.36 -5.25
CA LEU A 58 7.17 -9.87 -5.87
C LEU A 58 7.29 -8.39 -6.28
N PRO A 59 6.49 -7.92 -7.27
CA PRO A 59 6.51 -6.53 -7.69
C PRO A 59 6.15 -5.58 -6.56
N MET A 60 6.96 -4.53 -6.37
CA MET A 60 6.74 -3.45 -5.41
C MET A 60 6.99 -2.10 -6.08
N GLU A 61 5.92 -1.38 -6.39
CA GLU A 61 6.04 -0.06 -7.00
C GLU A 61 6.71 0.94 -6.06
N GLY A 62 7.80 1.55 -6.52
CA GLY A 62 8.61 2.45 -5.72
C GLY A 62 8.08 3.87 -5.56
N TRP A 63 7.27 4.34 -6.50
CA TRP A 63 6.84 5.74 -6.58
C TRP A 63 8.02 6.73 -6.60
N ASP A 64 9.14 6.30 -7.19
CA ASP A 64 10.42 7.00 -7.11
C ASP A 64 11.19 7.01 -8.43
N GLY A 65 10.58 6.63 -9.56
CA GLY A 65 11.16 6.84 -10.88
C GLY A 65 11.18 8.31 -11.29
N THR A 66 11.70 8.60 -12.47
CA THR A 66 11.66 9.95 -13.05
C THR A 66 10.27 10.25 -13.62
N ARG A 67 10.02 11.53 -13.92
CA ARG A 67 8.77 11.97 -14.58
C ARG A 67 8.60 11.35 -15.97
N GLU A 68 9.71 11.06 -16.64
CA GLU A 68 9.78 10.38 -17.94
C GLU A 68 9.57 8.86 -17.85
N GLY A 69 9.47 8.30 -16.64
CA GLY A 69 9.29 6.86 -16.41
C GLY A 69 10.59 6.06 -16.42
N GLU A 70 11.75 6.70 -16.23
CA GLU A 70 13.05 6.05 -16.08
C GLU A 70 13.34 5.70 -14.60
N PRO A 71 14.23 4.74 -14.31
CA PRO A 71 14.69 4.50 -12.95
C PRO A 71 15.49 5.67 -12.37
N SER A 72 15.24 5.96 -11.08
CA SER A 72 16.12 6.81 -10.27
C SER A 72 17.16 5.99 -9.51
N GLU A 73 18.02 6.66 -8.73
CA GLU A 73 18.95 5.95 -7.83
C GLU A 73 18.22 5.13 -6.74
N LEU A 74 17.01 5.56 -6.31
CA LEU A 74 16.20 4.76 -5.38
C LEU A 74 15.71 3.47 -6.02
N THR A 75 15.28 3.56 -7.28
CA THR A 75 14.92 2.39 -8.08
C THR A 75 16.12 1.46 -8.23
N ARG A 76 17.30 1.98 -8.61
CA ARG A 76 18.54 1.20 -8.76
C ARG A 76 18.94 0.52 -7.46
N ARG A 77 18.93 1.23 -6.33
CA ARG A 77 19.20 0.66 -4.99
C ARG A 77 18.28 -0.52 -4.69
N ARG A 78 16.97 -0.39 -4.97
CA ARG A 78 16.00 -1.47 -4.74
C ARG A 78 16.26 -2.69 -5.64
N TRP A 79 16.67 -2.49 -6.89
CA TRP A 79 17.03 -3.60 -7.78
C TRP A 79 18.35 -4.30 -7.39
N ARG A 80 19.36 -3.55 -6.92
CA ARG A 80 20.57 -4.14 -6.30
C ARG A 80 20.20 -4.97 -5.06
N HIS A 81 19.26 -4.48 -4.24
CA HIS A 81 18.74 -5.22 -3.09
C HIS A 81 18.04 -6.54 -3.49
N PHE A 82 17.34 -6.57 -4.62
CA PHE A 82 16.82 -7.82 -5.17
C PHE A 82 17.96 -8.77 -5.54
N GLY A 83 19.03 -8.26 -6.16
CA GLY A 83 20.22 -9.04 -6.52
C GLY A 83 20.89 -9.70 -5.31
N ILE A 84 21.06 -8.95 -4.21
CA ILE A 84 21.65 -9.51 -2.99
C ILE A 84 20.69 -10.44 -2.24
N SER A 85 19.39 -10.49 -2.55
CA SER A 85 18.42 -11.22 -1.71
C SER A 85 18.66 -12.73 -1.63
N GLY A 86 19.31 -13.30 -2.64
CA GLY A 86 19.48 -14.75 -2.80
C GLY A 86 18.27 -15.46 -3.39
N ALA A 87 17.12 -14.79 -3.56
CA ALA A 87 15.98 -15.35 -4.29
C ALA A 87 16.35 -15.55 -5.77
N LYS A 88 15.78 -16.60 -6.38
CA LYS A 88 16.08 -16.97 -7.77
C LYS A 88 14.99 -16.60 -8.77
N LEU A 89 13.80 -16.26 -8.27
CA LEU A 89 12.69 -15.76 -9.07
C LEU A 89 12.45 -14.27 -8.78
N MET A 90 12.55 -13.43 -9.81
CA MET A 90 12.17 -12.01 -9.73
C MET A 90 10.90 -11.81 -10.55
N TRP A 91 9.75 -11.84 -9.87
CA TRP A 91 8.45 -11.60 -10.48
C TRP A 91 8.26 -10.11 -10.73
N GLY A 92 8.90 -9.59 -11.76
CA GLY A 92 8.65 -8.23 -12.23
C GLY A 92 9.43 -7.12 -11.53
N GLY A 93 9.97 -7.33 -10.32
CA GLY A 93 10.67 -6.30 -9.53
C GLY A 93 9.77 -5.13 -9.11
N GLU A 94 9.27 -4.37 -10.08
CA GLU A 94 8.24 -3.33 -9.95
C GLU A 94 7.20 -3.43 -11.07
N ALA A 95 6.05 -2.79 -10.90
CA ALA A 95 5.05 -2.69 -11.96
C ALA A 95 5.40 -1.54 -12.91
N VAL A 96 5.53 -1.82 -14.20
CA VAL A 96 5.92 -0.88 -15.25
C VAL A 96 4.74 -0.61 -16.18
N ALA A 97 4.39 0.67 -16.32
CA ALA A 97 3.27 1.06 -17.18
C ALA A 97 3.63 0.87 -18.66
N VAL A 98 2.67 0.37 -19.45
CA VAL A 98 2.84 0.20 -20.91
C VAL A 98 2.65 1.51 -21.68
N ARG A 99 1.99 2.49 -21.06
CA ARG A 99 1.70 3.82 -21.61
C ARG A 99 1.48 4.85 -20.50
N HIS A 100 1.50 6.12 -20.86
CA HIS A 100 1.53 7.23 -19.91
C HIS A 100 0.28 7.36 -19.03
N ASP A 101 -0.91 7.38 -19.64
CA ASP A 101 -2.21 7.45 -18.94
C ASP A 101 -2.54 6.21 -18.09
N GLY A 102 -1.76 5.14 -18.23
CA GLY A 102 -1.83 3.94 -17.40
C GLY A 102 -1.03 4.01 -16.10
N ARG A 103 -0.34 5.12 -15.80
CA ARG A 103 0.52 5.23 -14.62
C ARG A 103 -0.27 5.43 -13.33
N ALA A 104 0.03 4.70 -12.27
CA ALA A 104 -0.57 4.82 -10.94
C ALA A 104 -0.09 6.07 -10.19
N ASN A 105 1.06 6.61 -10.59
CA ASN A 105 1.61 7.86 -10.09
C ASN A 105 2.58 8.47 -11.12
N PRO A 106 2.91 9.77 -11.01
CA PRO A 106 3.73 10.48 -12.00
C PRO A 106 5.21 10.10 -12.04
N ASN A 107 5.63 9.22 -11.14
CA ASN A 107 6.99 8.70 -11.00
C ASN A 107 7.02 7.17 -11.21
N GLN A 108 5.92 6.55 -11.68
CA GLN A 108 5.93 5.14 -12.05
C GLN A 108 6.82 4.90 -13.27
N LEU A 109 7.60 3.82 -13.27
CA LEU A 109 8.35 3.41 -14.45
C LEU A 109 7.41 3.15 -15.64
N MET A 110 7.87 3.49 -16.85
CA MET A 110 7.10 3.28 -18.08
C MET A 110 8.01 2.68 -19.14
N LEU A 111 7.59 1.59 -19.77
CA LEU A 111 8.40 0.91 -20.79
C LEU A 111 8.07 1.44 -22.18
N THR A 112 9.01 2.18 -22.74
CA THR A 112 8.95 2.74 -24.10
C THR A 112 10.29 2.53 -24.79
N ARG A 113 10.38 2.83 -26.09
CA ARG A 113 11.67 2.82 -26.80
C ARG A 113 12.70 3.78 -26.18
N LYS A 114 12.25 4.91 -25.61
CA LYS A 114 13.12 5.91 -24.97
C LYS A 114 13.70 5.39 -23.65
N THR A 115 12.84 4.77 -22.83
CA THR A 115 13.19 4.33 -21.47
C THR A 115 13.76 2.90 -21.40
N GLY A 116 13.63 2.12 -22.47
CA GLY A 116 14.02 0.70 -22.52
C GLY A 116 15.47 0.45 -22.09
N ARG A 117 16.45 1.24 -22.55
CA ARG A 117 17.85 1.10 -22.13
C ARG A 117 18.04 1.30 -20.62
N ALA A 118 17.38 2.31 -20.05
CA ALA A 118 17.46 2.58 -18.62
C ALA A 118 16.80 1.45 -17.81
N ILE A 119 15.66 0.93 -18.25
CA ILE A 119 15.01 -0.23 -17.62
C ILE A 119 15.86 -1.50 -17.74
N ALA A 120 16.50 -1.75 -18.89
CA ALA A 120 17.44 -2.87 -19.06
C ALA A 120 18.61 -2.82 -18.08
N SER A 121 19.12 -1.62 -17.76
CA SER A 121 20.21 -1.47 -16.79
C SER A 121 19.84 -1.95 -15.38
N LEU A 122 18.56 -1.85 -14.97
CA LEU A 122 18.11 -2.35 -13.66
C LEU A 122 18.34 -3.86 -13.53
N ARG A 123 17.99 -4.62 -14.58
CA ARG A 123 18.27 -6.06 -14.66
C ARG A 123 19.77 -6.32 -14.59
N GLY A 124 20.58 -5.54 -15.30
CA GLY A 124 22.04 -5.65 -15.28
C GLY A 124 22.62 -5.44 -13.88
N GLU A 125 22.18 -4.42 -13.16
CA GLU A 125 22.60 -4.14 -11.79
C GLU A 125 22.17 -5.23 -10.80
N LEU A 126 20.95 -5.75 -10.95
CA LEU A 126 20.47 -6.89 -10.15
C LEU A 126 21.38 -8.12 -10.34
N VAL A 127 21.67 -8.49 -11.58
CA VAL A 127 22.56 -9.62 -11.90
C VAL A 127 23.97 -9.38 -11.38
N ALA A 128 24.50 -8.16 -11.55
CA ALA A 128 25.83 -7.80 -11.05
C ALA A 128 25.92 -7.94 -9.53
N SER A 129 24.97 -7.37 -8.78
CA SER A 129 24.91 -7.50 -7.31
C SER A 129 24.71 -8.95 -6.86
N HIS A 130 23.99 -9.77 -7.63
CA HIS A 130 23.86 -11.20 -7.36
C HIS A 130 25.20 -11.93 -7.50
N ARG A 131 25.92 -11.71 -8.61
CA ARG A 131 27.23 -12.31 -8.86
C ARG A 131 28.28 -11.86 -7.84
N GLU A 132 28.29 -10.58 -7.50
CA GLU A 132 29.20 -10.02 -6.49
C GLU A 132 29.04 -10.72 -5.15
N ARG A 133 27.80 -11.00 -4.72
CA ARG A 133 27.52 -11.62 -3.44
C ARG A 133 27.66 -13.15 -3.44
N PHE A 134 27.18 -13.82 -4.47
CA PHE A 134 27.01 -15.29 -4.48
C PHE A 134 28.01 -16.03 -5.37
N GLY A 135 28.88 -15.29 -6.07
CA GLY A 135 29.89 -15.83 -6.98
C GLY A 135 29.57 -15.59 -8.45
N SER A 136 30.60 -15.58 -9.30
CA SER A 136 30.52 -15.18 -10.71
C SER A 136 29.55 -16.00 -11.57
N ASN A 137 29.31 -17.26 -11.20
CA ASN A 137 28.42 -18.19 -11.92
C ASN A 137 27.05 -18.36 -11.24
N ALA A 138 26.78 -17.60 -10.17
CA ALA A 138 25.56 -17.78 -9.38
C ALA A 138 24.29 -17.34 -10.12
N ASP A 139 24.36 -16.64 -11.24
CA ASP A 139 23.17 -16.14 -11.95
C ASP A 139 22.60 -17.11 -13.01
N ALA A 140 23.22 -18.28 -13.22
CA ALA A 140 22.81 -19.24 -14.25
C ALA A 140 21.37 -19.77 -14.10
N ASP A 141 20.82 -19.70 -12.89
CA ASP A 141 19.46 -20.13 -12.53
C ASP A 141 18.59 -18.98 -12.00
N LEU A 142 18.93 -17.74 -12.35
CA LEU A 142 18.04 -16.59 -12.17
C LEU A 142 16.97 -16.57 -13.26
N PHE A 143 15.72 -16.35 -12.83
CA PHE A 143 14.58 -16.13 -13.71
C PHE A 143 13.96 -14.77 -13.39
N ILE A 144 14.22 -13.79 -14.26
CA ILE A 144 13.90 -12.37 -14.05
C ILE A 144 12.91 -11.91 -15.11
N GLY A 145 11.75 -11.43 -14.67
CA GLY A 145 10.74 -10.84 -15.53
C GLY A 145 10.45 -9.39 -15.23
N LEU A 146 9.51 -8.83 -16.00
CA LEU A 146 8.98 -7.47 -15.83
C LEU A 146 7.45 -7.51 -15.72
N GLN A 147 6.85 -6.82 -14.75
CA GLN A 147 5.40 -6.74 -14.65
C GLN A 147 4.86 -5.59 -15.49
N LEU A 148 4.08 -5.90 -16.53
CA LEU A 148 3.42 -4.91 -17.35
C LEU A 148 2.05 -4.56 -16.74
N THR A 149 1.72 -3.27 -16.68
CA THR A 149 0.48 -2.82 -16.04
C THR A 149 -0.18 -1.66 -16.77
N HIS A 150 -1.50 -1.56 -16.56
CA HIS A 150 -2.27 -0.33 -16.73
C HIS A 150 -3.09 -0.13 -15.45
N SER A 151 -2.93 1.02 -14.81
CA SER A 151 -3.48 1.28 -13.48
C SER A 151 -5.00 1.53 -13.49
N GLY A 152 -5.53 1.76 -14.68
CA GLY A 152 -6.96 1.84 -14.94
C GLY A 152 -7.60 2.94 -14.09
N ARG A 153 -8.65 2.55 -13.37
CA ARG A 153 -9.35 3.37 -12.38
C ARG A 153 -8.42 4.08 -11.38
N PHE A 154 -7.25 3.53 -11.07
CA PHE A 154 -6.31 4.11 -10.11
C PHE A 154 -5.20 4.95 -10.77
N ALA A 155 -5.33 5.32 -12.04
CA ALA A 155 -4.34 6.12 -12.76
C ALA A 155 -4.23 7.57 -12.24
N ARG A 156 -2.98 8.04 -12.13
CA ARG A 156 -2.55 9.38 -11.71
C ARG A 156 -1.29 9.77 -12.50
N PRO A 157 -1.39 9.97 -13.82
CA PRO A 157 -0.21 10.04 -14.68
C PRO A 157 0.57 11.35 -14.55
N ASP A 158 -0.11 12.48 -14.31
CA ASP A 158 0.52 13.80 -14.34
C ASP A 158 0.89 14.36 -12.97
N ALA A 159 0.02 14.18 -11.98
CA ALA A 159 0.22 14.72 -10.63
C ALA A 159 -0.41 13.78 -9.60
N TYR A 160 0.20 13.74 -8.41
CA TYR A 160 -0.23 12.86 -7.34
C TYR A 160 -1.67 13.15 -6.88
N ASP A 161 -2.00 14.43 -6.74
CA ASP A 161 -3.29 14.96 -6.31
C ASP A 161 -4.32 15.08 -7.43
N ARG A 162 -3.94 14.78 -8.68
CA ARG A 162 -4.82 14.85 -9.86
C ARG A 162 -5.07 13.47 -10.47
N PRO A 163 -6.04 12.70 -9.93
CA PRO A 163 -6.41 11.41 -10.53
C PRO A 163 -7.04 11.58 -11.91
N ALA A 164 -6.71 10.66 -12.82
CA ALA A 164 -7.25 10.57 -14.17
C ALA A 164 -7.77 9.14 -14.43
N PRO A 165 -8.86 8.73 -13.76
CA PRO A 165 -9.31 7.35 -13.77
C PRO A 165 -9.80 6.89 -15.16
N LEU A 166 -9.24 5.78 -15.64
CA LEU A 166 -9.64 5.10 -16.89
C LEU A 166 -10.13 3.68 -16.57
N ALA A 167 -11.43 3.47 -16.49
CA ALA A 167 -11.98 2.20 -16.04
C ALA A 167 -12.38 1.27 -17.19
N GLY A 168 -12.23 -0.03 -16.93
CA GLY A 168 -12.75 -1.09 -17.80
C GLY A 168 -14.27 -1.22 -17.73
N ALA A 169 -14.91 -0.87 -16.62
CA ALA A 169 -16.36 -0.91 -16.45
C ALA A 169 -16.81 0.09 -15.39
N ALA A 170 -18.08 0.50 -15.41
CA ALA A 170 -18.67 1.26 -14.31
C ALA A 170 -18.70 0.40 -13.04
N HIS A 171 -18.46 1.01 -11.87
CA HIS A 171 -18.41 0.29 -10.60
C HIS A 171 -19.26 0.99 -9.53
N PRO A 172 -20.41 0.41 -9.11
CA PRO A 172 -21.41 1.10 -8.29
C PRO A 172 -20.88 1.67 -6.96
N LEU A 173 -19.87 1.03 -6.35
CA LEU A 173 -19.29 1.48 -5.08
C LEU A 173 -17.99 2.28 -5.21
N LEU A 174 -17.25 2.12 -6.32
CA LEU A 174 -15.90 2.69 -6.44
C LEU A 174 -15.91 3.98 -7.25
N ASP A 175 -16.82 4.14 -8.21
CA ASP A 175 -16.92 5.35 -9.03
C ASP A 175 -17.08 6.60 -8.15
N ARG A 176 -17.91 6.51 -7.11
CA ARG A 176 -18.14 7.59 -6.12
C ARG A 176 -16.92 7.97 -5.27
N ARG A 177 -15.84 7.18 -5.29
CA ARG A 177 -14.60 7.45 -4.54
C ARG A 177 -13.65 8.37 -5.30
N PHE A 178 -13.98 8.73 -6.55
CA PHE A 178 -13.19 9.62 -7.37
C PHE A 178 -13.80 11.03 -7.37
N PRO A 179 -12.97 12.08 -7.25
CA PRO A 179 -13.46 13.46 -7.25
C PRO A 179 -13.95 13.89 -8.64
N THR A 180 -13.50 13.23 -9.69
CA THR A 180 -13.88 13.45 -11.08
C THR A 180 -14.61 12.23 -11.62
N ALA A 181 -15.46 12.44 -12.64
CA ALA A 181 -16.15 11.35 -13.31
C ALA A 181 -15.15 10.32 -13.84
N VAL A 182 -15.45 9.04 -13.59
CA VAL A 182 -14.65 7.92 -14.08
C VAL A 182 -14.93 7.72 -15.56
N ARG A 183 -13.90 7.87 -16.41
CA ARG A 183 -14.03 7.63 -17.85
C ARG A 183 -13.95 6.14 -18.14
N ILE A 184 -14.95 5.60 -18.84
CA ILE A 184 -14.93 4.21 -19.31
C ILE A 184 -14.19 4.12 -20.65
N LEU A 185 -13.28 3.15 -20.77
CA LEU A 185 -12.57 2.87 -22.03
C LEU A 185 -13.51 2.24 -23.06
N THR A 186 -13.47 2.69 -24.31
CA THR A 186 -14.22 2.04 -25.41
C THR A 186 -13.58 0.72 -25.82
N ASP A 187 -14.30 -0.10 -26.58
CA ASP A 187 -13.77 -1.36 -27.10
C ASP A 187 -12.55 -1.13 -28.03
N GLU A 188 -12.54 -0.07 -28.82
CA GLU A 188 -11.42 0.31 -29.69
C GLU A 188 -10.21 0.81 -28.88
N GLU A 189 -10.44 1.50 -27.76
CA GLU A 189 -9.37 1.90 -26.85
C GLU A 189 -8.75 0.68 -26.16
N LEU A 190 -9.56 -0.30 -25.75
CA LEU A 190 -9.08 -1.56 -25.21
C LEU A 190 -8.31 -2.37 -26.26
N ASP A 191 -8.76 -2.37 -27.52
CA ASP A 191 -8.03 -2.98 -28.64
C ASP A 191 -6.64 -2.37 -28.81
N ARG A 192 -6.54 -1.03 -28.86
CA ARG A 192 -5.25 -0.35 -28.96
C ARG A 192 -4.36 -0.62 -27.74
N LEU A 193 -4.96 -0.71 -26.56
CA LEU A 193 -4.23 -1.04 -25.34
C LEU A 193 -3.66 -2.46 -25.37
N VAL A 194 -4.37 -3.43 -25.96
CA VAL A 194 -3.80 -4.77 -26.21
C VAL A 194 -2.51 -4.64 -27.02
N ASP A 195 -2.51 -3.85 -28.09
CA ASP A 195 -1.33 -3.64 -28.93
C ASP A 195 -0.18 -2.98 -28.15
N ASP A 196 -0.48 -2.02 -27.28
CA ASP A 196 0.51 -1.39 -26.38
C ASP A 196 1.17 -2.42 -25.44
N PHE A 197 0.40 -3.37 -24.88
CA PHE A 197 0.94 -4.46 -24.07
C PHE A 197 1.85 -5.39 -24.89
N VAL A 198 1.46 -5.74 -26.11
CA VAL A 198 2.28 -6.58 -27.01
C VAL A 198 3.59 -5.88 -27.39
N ALA A 199 3.52 -4.58 -27.71
CA ALA A 199 4.69 -3.77 -28.01
C ALA A 199 5.63 -3.65 -26.80
N ALA A 200 5.09 -3.40 -25.61
CA ALA A 200 5.86 -3.35 -24.38
C ALA A 200 6.51 -4.71 -24.05
N ALA A 201 5.84 -5.83 -24.33
CA ALA A 201 6.44 -7.16 -24.17
C ALA A 201 7.62 -7.39 -25.12
N GLY A 202 7.52 -6.93 -26.38
CA GLY A 202 8.64 -6.93 -27.32
C GLY A 202 9.84 -6.15 -26.77
N LEU A 203 9.61 -4.95 -26.25
CA LEU A 203 10.66 -4.14 -25.60
C LEU A 203 11.24 -4.83 -24.37
N ALA A 204 10.43 -5.53 -23.56
CA ALA A 204 10.90 -6.24 -22.37
C ALA A 204 11.85 -7.38 -22.75
N ARG A 205 11.51 -8.15 -23.80
CA ARG A 205 12.43 -9.16 -24.37
C ARG A 205 13.74 -8.52 -24.82
N ASP A 206 13.67 -7.40 -25.53
CA ASP A 206 14.87 -6.70 -26.03
C ASP A 206 15.74 -6.13 -24.89
N CYS A 207 15.12 -5.84 -23.73
CA CYS A 207 15.83 -5.47 -22.49
C CYS A 207 16.45 -6.67 -21.75
N GLY A 208 16.26 -7.89 -22.25
CA GLY A 208 16.81 -9.13 -21.70
C GLY A 208 15.98 -9.76 -20.58
N PHE A 209 14.74 -9.30 -20.34
CA PHE A 209 13.84 -10.00 -19.42
C PHE A 209 13.41 -11.34 -20.01
N GLN A 210 13.35 -12.36 -19.17
CA GLN A 210 13.04 -13.74 -19.59
C GLN A 210 11.52 -13.99 -19.66
N PHE A 211 10.74 -13.15 -18.97
CA PHE A 211 9.29 -13.20 -19.02
C PHE A 211 8.64 -11.83 -18.78
N VAL A 212 7.38 -11.72 -19.19
CA VAL A 212 6.50 -10.62 -18.78
C VAL A 212 5.31 -11.14 -17.99
N ASP A 213 4.94 -10.39 -16.95
CA ASP A 213 3.70 -10.61 -16.21
C ASP A 213 2.58 -9.74 -16.78
N VAL A 214 1.52 -10.38 -17.29
CA VAL A 214 0.27 -9.73 -17.69
C VAL A 214 -0.60 -9.58 -16.44
N LYS A 215 -0.49 -8.43 -15.80
CA LYS A 215 -1.09 -8.18 -14.49
C LYS A 215 -2.62 -8.12 -14.52
N ALA A 216 -3.26 -8.98 -13.73
CA ALA A 216 -4.72 -9.01 -13.53
C ALA A 216 -5.09 -9.18 -12.05
N CYS A 217 -4.51 -8.34 -11.21
CA CYS A 217 -4.78 -8.33 -9.78
C CYS A 217 -5.12 -6.93 -9.26
N HIS A 218 -5.62 -6.88 -8.02
CA HIS A 218 -5.71 -5.69 -7.17
C HIS A 218 -6.64 -4.57 -7.67
N GLY A 219 -7.64 -4.91 -8.47
CA GLY A 219 -8.59 -3.93 -9.02
C GLY A 219 -8.00 -3.05 -10.13
N TYR A 220 -6.77 -3.32 -10.58
CA TYR A 220 -6.22 -2.67 -11.78
C TYR A 220 -6.95 -3.16 -13.04
N LEU A 221 -6.74 -2.49 -14.17
CA LEU A 221 -7.59 -2.63 -15.36
C LEU A 221 -7.84 -4.08 -15.79
N GLY A 222 -6.80 -4.93 -15.83
CA GLY A 222 -6.95 -6.34 -16.19
C GLY A 222 -7.88 -7.10 -15.24
N HIS A 223 -7.80 -6.83 -13.93
CA HIS A 223 -8.69 -7.41 -12.93
C HIS A 223 -10.11 -6.82 -13.01
N GLU A 224 -10.22 -5.52 -13.26
CA GLU A 224 -11.52 -4.85 -13.41
C GLU A 224 -12.31 -5.41 -14.59
N LEU A 225 -11.65 -5.68 -15.72
CA LEU A 225 -12.28 -6.32 -16.88
C LEU A 225 -12.73 -7.74 -16.60
N LEU A 226 -11.99 -8.50 -15.78
CA LEU A 226 -12.45 -9.81 -15.30
C LEU A 226 -13.74 -9.70 -14.48
N GLY A 227 -14.02 -8.56 -13.85
CA GLY A 227 -15.26 -8.30 -13.10
C GLY A 227 -16.38 -7.61 -13.91
N ALA A 228 -16.17 -7.31 -15.20
CA ALA A 228 -17.04 -6.45 -16.00
C ALA A 228 -18.34 -7.13 -16.51
N ARG A 229 -19.19 -7.62 -15.61
CA ARG A 229 -20.42 -8.36 -15.93
C ARG A 229 -21.48 -7.51 -16.62
N SER A 230 -21.56 -6.22 -16.31
CA SER A 230 -22.55 -5.28 -16.84
C SER A 230 -22.01 -4.36 -17.94
N ARG A 231 -20.78 -4.58 -18.40
CA ARG A 231 -20.19 -3.82 -19.50
C ARG A 231 -20.77 -4.32 -20.83
N ASP A 232 -21.19 -3.39 -21.68
CA ASP A 232 -21.58 -3.69 -23.07
C ASP A 232 -20.37 -3.99 -23.97
N GLY A 233 -20.63 -4.64 -25.11
CA GLY A 233 -19.61 -4.90 -26.12
C GLY A 233 -18.76 -6.13 -25.85
N LYS A 234 -17.65 -6.28 -26.57
CA LYS A 234 -16.90 -7.55 -26.66
C LYS A 234 -16.01 -7.85 -25.45
N TYR A 235 -15.89 -6.92 -24.51
CA TYR A 235 -15.07 -7.02 -23.30
C TYR A 235 -15.89 -7.15 -22.00
N GLY A 236 -17.22 -7.26 -22.08
CA GLY A 236 -18.09 -7.40 -20.92
C GLY A 236 -19.11 -8.53 -21.04
N GLY A 237 -19.87 -8.76 -19.97
CA GLY A 237 -20.87 -9.82 -19.90
C GLY A 237 -20.27 -11.20 -19.57
N PRO A 238 -20.47 -12.24 -20.40
CA PRO A 238 -19.96 -13.58 -20.15
C PRO A 238 -18.45 -13.63 -19.89
N LEU A 239 -17.99 -14.67 -19.18
CA LEU A 239 -16.57 -14.83 -18.83
C LEU A 239 -15.66 -14.85 -20.07
N GLU A 240 -16.11 -15.42 -21.18
CA GLU A 240 -15.35 -15.43 -22.46
C GLU A 240 -15.00 -14.00 -22.93
N ASN A 241 -15.94 -13.06 -22.83
CA ASN A 241 -15.74 -11.67 -23.21
C ASN A 241 -14.89 -10.92 -22.18
N ARG A 242 -15.16 -11.12 -20.89
CA ARG A 242 -14.39 -10.50 -19.80
C ARG A 242 -12.91 -10.91 -19.80
N THR A 243 -12.61 -12.12 -20.28
CA THR A 243 -11.24 -12.62 -20.44
C THR A 243 -10.58 -12.22 -21.77
N ARG A 244 -11.33 -11.65 -22.72
CA ARG A 244 -10.85 -11.32 -24.08
C ARG A 244 -9.64 -10.39 -24.07
N PHE A 245 -9.61 -9.39 -23.19
CA PHE A 245 -8.47 -8.46 -23.11
C PHE A 245 -7.17 -9.19 -22.79
N MET A 246 -7.19 -10.02 -21.74
CA MET A 246 -6.03 -10.82 -21.35
C MET A 246 -5.66 -11.85 -22.43
N ARG A 247 -6.65 -12.57 -22.96
CA ARG A 247 -6.43 -13.58 -24.00
C ARG A 247 -5.74 -12.97 -25.23
N ARG A 248 -6.22 -11.83 -25.71
CA ARG A 248 -5.61 -11.16 -26.87
C ARG A 248 -4.20 -10.65 -26.61
N ILE A 249 -3.90 -10.18 -25.40
CA ILE A 249 -2.51 -9.82 -25.02
C ILE A 249 -1.62 -11.07 -25.10
N ILE A 250 -2.04 -12.18 -24.50
CA ILE A 250 -1.26 -13.42 -24.48
C ILE A 250 -1.04 -13.97 -25.89
N GLU A 251 -2.11 -14.08 -26.68
CA GLU A 251 -2.07 -14.51 -28.09
C GLU A 251 -1.16 -13.59 -28.91
N GLY A 252 -1.29 -12.27 -28.75
CA GLY A 252 -0.47 -11.28 -29.42
C GLY A 252 1.02 -11.38 -29.07
N ILE A 253 1.37 -11.56 -27.79
CA ILE A 253 2.75 -11.75 -27.35
C ILE A 253 3.30 -13.06 -27.91
N ARG A 254 2.54 -14.15 -27.86
CA ARG A 254 2.96 -15.45 -28.41
C ARG A 254 3.25 -15.36 -29.91
N ALA A 255 2.40 -14.67 -30.67
CA ALA A 255 2.56 -14.52 -32.11
C ALA A 255 3.76 -13.64 -32.50
N ASN A 256 4.02 -12.56 -31.74
CA ASN A 256 4.96 -11.51 -32.17
C ASN A 256 6.28 -11.48 -31.39
N VAL A 257 6.37 -12.16 -30.24
CA VAL A 257 7.52 -12.11 -29.33
C VAL A 257 7.96 -13.54 -28.95
N PRO A 258 8.39 -14.36 -29.92
CA PRO A 258 8.78 -15.75 -29.66
C PRO A 258 9.94 -15.82 -28.65
N GLY A 259 9.93 -16.87 -27.83
CA GLY A 259 10.95 -17.12 -26.79
C GLY A 259 10.71 -16.40 -25.45
N LEU A 260 9.93 -15.30 -25.43
CA LEU A 260 9.54 -14.64 -24.19
C LEU A 260 8.49 -15.48 -23.45
N GLN A 261 8.74 -15.79 -22.18
CA GLN A 261 7.73 -16.48 -21.36
C GLN A 261 6.65 -15.49 -20.92
N ILE A 262 5.43 -15.99 -20.76
CA ILE A 262 4.29 -15.21 -20.31
C ILE A 262 3.83 -15.79 -18.98
N VAL A 263 3.70 -14.92 -17.98
CA VAL A 263 3.21 -15.28 -16.65
C VAL A 263 2.04 -14.37 -16.30
N VAL A 264 1.23 -14.79 -15.33
CA VAL A 264 0.05 -13.99 -14.92
C VAL A 264 -0.03 -13.90 -13.41
N ARG A 265 -0.08 -12.68 -12.88
CA ARG A 265 -0.46 -12.41 -11.51
C ARG A 265 -1.94 -12.09 -11.41
N VAL A 266 -2.67 -12.91 -10.67
CA VAL A 266 -4.13 -12.86 -10.56
C VAL A 266 -4.58 -12.64 -9.12
N SER A 267 -5.53 -11.73 -8.93
CA SER A 267 -6.34 -11.75 -7.70
C SER A 267 -7.31 -12.92 -7.83
N ALA A 268 -6.97 -14.06 -7.22
CA ALA A 268 -7.80 -15.26 -7.25
C ALA A 268 -9.11 -15.08 -6.49
N PHE A 269 -9.13 -14.16 -5.53
CA PHE A 269 -10.35 -13.76 -4.88
C PHE A 269 -10.33 -12.28 -4.53
N ASP A 270 -11.50 -11.71 -4.37
CA ASP A 270 -11.69 -10.37 -3.86
C ASP A 270 -12.83 -10.36 -2.82
N THR A 271 -12.99 -9.24 -2.12
CA THR A 271 -14.08 -9.04 -1.17
C THR A 271 -14.74 -7.70 -1.45
N VAL A 272 -15.83 -7.45 -0.74
CA VAL A 272 -16.52 -6.16 -0.78
C VAL A 272 -15.58 -5.00 -0.41
N PRO A 273 -15.79 -3.78 -0.91
CA PRO A 273 -15.10 -2.60 -0.37
C PRO A 273 -15.39 -2.42 1.13
N TYR A 274 -14.40 -1.97 1.88
CA TYR A 274 -14.52 -1.67 3.30
C TYR A 274 -14.43 -0.17 3.55
N ARG A 275 -15.05 0.25 4.66
CA ARG A 275 -14.92 1.59 5.25
C ARG A 275 -14.44 1.48 6.70
N LYS A 276 -13.93 2.60 7.21
CA LYS A 276 -13.54 2.75 8.61
C LYS A 276 -14.78 3.10 9.44
N ARG A 277 -15.06 2.32 10.49
CA ARG A 277 -16.07 2.63 11.50
C ARG A 277 -15.63 3.76 12.43
N PRO A 278 -16.55 4.36 13.22
CA PRO A 278 -16.19 5.33 14.25
C PRO A 278 -15.14 4.80 15.25
N ASP A 279 -15.23 3.52 15.64
CA ASP A 279 -14.25 2.83 16.51
C ASP A 279 -12.88 2.58 15.84
N GLY A 280 -12.73 2.98 14.58
CA GLY A 280 -11.51 2.86 13.78
C GLY A 280 -11.30 1.50 13.11
N VAL A 281 -12.14 0.50 13.37
CA VAL A 281 -12.05 -0.83 12.78
C VAL A 281 -12.72 -0.87 11.41
N GLY A 282 -12.23 -1.74 10.52
CA GLY A 282 -12.83 -1.93 9.21
C GLY A 282 -14.21 -2.60 9.29
N GLU A 283 -15.11 -2.19 8.41
CA GLU A 283 -16.34 -2.95 8.12
C GLU A 283 -16.64 -2.97 6.61
N PRO A 284 -17.31 -4.02 6.12
CA PRO A 284 -17.95 -4.02 4.81
C PRO A 284 -18.78 -2.75 4.56
N GLU A 285 -18.65 -2.13 3.39
CA GLU A 285 -19.59 -1.08 2.98
C GLU A 285 -20.97 -1.67 2.68
N ASP A 286 -22.01 -1.11 3.31
CA ASP A 286 -23.40 -1.47 2.98
C ASP A 286 -23.72 -1.08 1.54
N SER A 287 -24.22 -2.07 0.81
CA SER A 287 -24.49 -2.04 -0.62
C SER A 287 -25.99 -2.05 -0.93
N GLY A 288 -26.85 -2.11 0.11
CA GLY A 288 -28.29 -2.36 0.01
C GLY A 288 -29.11 -1.33 -0.78
N ALA A 289 -28.63 -0.11 -0.99
CA ALA A 289 -29.29 0.88 -1.87
C ALA A 289 -28.74 0.86 -3.31
N ALA A 290 -27.43 0.63 -3.48
CA ALA A 290 -26.77 0.64 -4.79
C ALA A 290 -27.01 -0.64 -5.61
N LEU A 291 -27.34 -1.76 -4.94
CA LEU A 291 -27.49 -3.09 -5.56
C LEU A 291 -28.92 -3.48 -5.93
N LYS A 292 -29.94 -2.73 -5.50
CA LYS A 292 -31.35 -3.03 -5.82
C LYS A 292 -31.66 -2.99 -7.33
N GLY A 293 -30.81 -2.33 -8.14
CA GLY A 293 -30.96 -2.26 -9.60
C GLY A 293 -30.21 -3.32 -10.42
N CYS A 294 -29.37 -4.18 -9.81
CA CYS A 294 -28.51 -5.14 -10.54
C CYS A 294 -29.00 -6.60 -10.49
N ALA A 295 -30.11 -6.89 -9.82
CA ALA A 295 -30.47 -8.26 -9.41
C ALA A 295 -31.29 -9.07 -10.45
N THR A 296 -31.44 -8.64 -11.70
CA THR A 296 -32.44 -9.25 -12.60
C THR A 296 -31.94 -10.27 -13.63
N GLU A 297 -30.65 -10.58 -13.74
CA GLU A 297 -30.19 -11.54 -14.76
C GLU A 297 -29.22 -12.61 -14.22
N THR A 298 -29.76 -13.61 -13.53
CA THR A 298 -29.10 -14.90 -13.37
C THR A 298 -29.20 -15.69 -14.68
N GLY A 299 -28.43 -15.28 -15.69
CA GLY A 299 -28.21 -16.01 -16.94
C GLY A 299 -27.01 -16.94 -16.86
N PHE A 300 -26.96 -17.85 -15.88
CA PHE A 300 -26.07 -19.01 -15.98
C PHE A 300 -26.78 -20.07 -16.81
N GLY A 301 -26.54 -20.05 -18.12
CA GLY A 301 -26.76 -21.22 -18.97
C GLY A 301 -25.79 -22.32 -18.56
N ILE A 302 -26.18 -23.13 -17.57
CA ILE A 302 -25.59 -24.43 -17.34
C ILE A 302 -25.90 -25.25 -18.60
N VAL A 303 -24.89 -25.59 -19.39
CA VAL A 303 -25.02 -26.65 -20.38
C VAL A 303 -25.15 -27.94 -19.58
N GLU A 304 -26.39 -28.32 -19.31
CA GLU A 304 -26.74 -29.58 -18.66
C GLU A 304 -26.54 -30.70 -19.69
N THR A 305 -25.38 -31.36 -19.63
CA THR A 305 -25.21 -32.67 -20.31
C THR A 305 -26.16 -33.65 -19.63
N ALA A 306 -27.24 -33.99 -20.31
CA ALA A 306 -28.26 -34.91 -19.83
C ALA A 306 -27.70 -36.30 -19.56
N THR A 307 -27.69 -36.71 -18.30
CA THR A 307 -27.75 -38.13 -17.91
C THR A 307 -29.03 -38.36 -17.13
N ARG A 308 -30.01 -38.98 -17.80
CA ARG A 308 -31.23 -39.53 -17.18
C ARG A 308 -30.84 -40.56 -16.11
N SER A 309 -31.38 -40.41 -14.91
CA SER A 309 -31.78 -41.54 -14.08
C SER A 309 -33.02 -41.15 -13.27
N ILE A 310 -33.79 -42.17 -12.92
CA ILE A 310 -35.23 -42.15 -12.71
C ILE A 310 -35.50 -42.14 -11.20
N GLY A 311 -36.46 -41.33 -10.76
CA GLY A 311 -37.34 -41.59 -9.61
C GLY A 311 -36.74 -41.37 -8.21
N GLU A 312 -37.28 -40.38 -7.49
CA GLU A 312 -38.07 -40.63 -6.27
C GLU A 312 -38.62 -39.31 -5.70
N THR A 313 -39.87 -39.38 -5.27
CA THR A 313 -40.70 -38.29 -4.74
C THR A 313 -40.37 -38.00 -3.28
N ALA A 314 -40.16 -36.73 -2.92
CA ALA A 314 -40.21 -36.28 -1.52
C ALA A 314 -40.84 -34.86 -1.40
N THR A 315 -41.75 -34.76 -0.43
CA THR A 315 -42.65 -33.66 -0.04
C THR A 315 -41.96 -32.39 0.48
N PRO A 316 -42.63 -31.21 0.45
CA PRO A 316 -42.04 -29.95 0.88
C PRO A 316 -42.18 -29.74 2.39
N SER A 317 -41.09 -29.40 3.08
CA SER A 317 -41.11 -28.85 4.44
C SER A 317 -40.82 -27.35 4.39
N ILE A 318 -41.76 -26.56 4.90
CA ILE A 318 -41.66 -25.12 5.12
C ILE A 318 -40.89 -24.88 6.41
N GLY A 319 -39.91 -23.95 6.39
CA GLY A 319 -39.50 -23.22 7.59
C GLY A 319 -38.01 -23.10 7.87
N GLU A 320 -37.25 -22.44 6.99
CA GLU A 320 -36.07 -21.68 7.42
C GLU A 320 -36.26 -20.23 7.00
N THR A 321 -36.28 -19.35 7.99
CA THR A 321 -36.24 -17.90 7.81
C THR A 321 -34.86 -17.53 7.26
N THR A 322 -34.67 -17.66 5.95
CA THR A 322 -33.46 -17.19 5.28
C THR A 322 -33.46 -15.67 5.34
N THR A 323 -32.63 -15.10 6.21
CA THR A 323 -32.17 -13.72 6.05
C THR A 323 -31.65 -13.59 4.61
N PRO A 324 -32.16 -12.68 3.77
CA PRO A 324 -31.67 -12.55 2.40
C PRO A 324 -30.18 -12.23 2.48
N SER A 325 -29.33 -13.16 2.03
CA SER A 325 -27.88 -12.94 2.12
C SER A 325 -27.55 -11.72 1.27
N VAL A 326 -26.83 -10.77 1.85
CA VAL A 326 -26.21 -9.63 1.14
C VAL A 326 -25.37 -10.11 -0.07
N ALA A 327 -24.99 -11.40 -0.11
CA ALA A 327 -24.07 -12.01 -1.07
C ALA A 327 -24.63 -12.21 -2.49
N GLN A 328 -25.93 -12.45 -2.69
CA GLN A 328 -26.47 -12.70 -4.05
C GLN A 328 -26.48 -11.45 -4.95
N PRO A 329 -27.00 -10.29 -4.50
CA PRO A 329 -26.88 -9.04 -5.26
C PRO A 329 -25.42 -8.61 -5.45
N PHE A 330 -24.54 -8.96 -4.50
CA PHE A 330 -23.13 -8.62 -4.52
C PHE A 330 -22.33 -9.40 -5.57
N ARG A 331 -22.58 -10.71 -5.73
CA ARG A 331 -21.92 -11.55 -6.75
C ARG A 331 -22.31 -11.16 -8.19
N ALA A 332 -23.55 -10.71 -8.39
CA ALA A 332 -24.03 -10.23 -9.68
C ALA A 332 -23.45 -8.87 -10.07
N ALA A 333 -23.17 -8.01 -9.08
CA ALA A 333 -22.69 -6.65 -9.30
C ALA A 333 -21.18 -6.45 -9.15
N PHE A 334 -20.47 -7.35 -8.47
CA PHE A 334 -19.05 -7.17 -8.13
C PHE A 334 -18.21 -8.41 -8.41
N GLY A 335 -17.13 -8.16 -9.16
CA GLY A 335 -15.83 -8.83 -9.07
C GLY A 335 -15.72 -10.31 -9.46
N PHE A 336 -14.46 -10.72 -9.51
CA PHE A 336 -13.99 -12.03 -9.92
C PHE A 336 -13.56 -12.82 -8.68
N GLY A 337 -14.22 -13.94 -8.40
CA GLY A 337 -13.95 -14.76 -7.22
C GLY A 337 -14.29 -14.10 -5.87
N ILE A 338 -15.50 -13.55 -5.73
CA ILE A 338 -15.91 -12.86 -4.49
C ILE A 338 -16.09 -13.82 -3.31
N VAL A 339 -15.35 -13.56 -2.24
CA VAL A 339 -15.42 -14.28 -0.96
C VAL A 339 -16.05 -13.36 0.10
N THR A 340 -17.13 -13.83 0.72
CA THR A 340 -17.73 -13.16 1.90
C THR A 340 -17.38 -13.85 3.20
N HIS A 341 -17.20 -15.18 3.17
CA HIS A 341 -16.83 -16.01 4.32
C HIS A 341 -15.83 -17.10 3.91
N ASP A 342 -14.97 -17.54 4.84
CA ASP A 342 -13.85 -18.46 4.54
C ASP A 342 -14.29 -19.89 4.20
N ASP A 343 -15.45 -20.32 4.68
CA ASP A 343 -16.09 -21.59 4.30
C ASP A 343 -16.50 -21.62 2.82
N GLN A 344 -16.83 -20.46 2.25
CA GLN A 344 -17.16 -20.28 0.84
C GLN A 344 -15.95 -20.07 -0.07
N LEU A 345 -14.73 -20.05 0.48
CA LEU A 345 -13.52 -19.76 -0.30
C LEU A 345 -13.41 -20.67 -1.52
N ASP A 346 -13.61 -21.97 -1.34
CA ASP A 346 -13.40 -22.95 -2.41
C ASP A 346 -14.39 -22.80 -3.57
N SER A 347 -15.68 -22.62 -3.26
CA SER A 347 -16.72 -22.38 -4.27
C SER A 347 -16.59 -21.02 -4.94
N SER A 348 -15.97 -20.04 -4.26
CA SER A 348 -15.68 -18.72 -4.84
C SER A 348 -14.54 -18.77 -5.86
N LEU A 349 -13.77 -19.86 -5.93
CA LEU A 349 -12.66 -20.02 -6.87
C LEU A 349 -13.07 -20.56 -8.25
N GLU A 350 -14.35 -20.77 -8.55
CA GLU A 350 -14.77 -21.33 -9.84
C GLU A 350 -14.41 -20.47 -11.06
N GLU A 351 -14.63 -19.15 -11.01
CA GLU A 351 -14.18 -18.25 -12.08
C GLU A 351 -12.65 -18.19 -12.20
N PRO A 352 -11.89 -18.08 -11.10
CA PRO A 352 -10.44 -18.29 -11.10
C PRO A 352 -10.04 -19.61 -11.77
N ARG A 353 -10.67 -20.74 -11.46
CA ARG A 353 -10.39 -22.01 -12.13
C ARG A 353 -10.65 -21.94 -13.63
N ALA A 354 -11.76 -21.35 -14.05
CA ALA A 354 -12.06 -21.18 -15.48
C ALA A 354 -11.03 -20.30 -16.20
N LEU A 355 -10.57 -19.22 -15.57
CA LEU A 355 -9.47 -18.41 -16.08
C LEU A 355 -8.16 -19.21 -16.18
N LEU A 356 -7.80 -19.97 -15.14
CA LEU A 356 -6.59 -20.78 -15.14
C LEU A 356 -6.61 -21.88 -16.21
N ARG A 357 -7.76 -22.52 -16.47
CA ARG A 357 -7.92 -23.46 -17.61
C ARG A 357 -7.63 -22.77 -18.94
N MET A 358 -8.16 -21.56 -19.13
CA MET A 358 -7.92 -20.77 -20.34
C MET A 358 -6.44 -20.39 -20.48
N LEU A 359 -5.82 -19.92 -19.40
CA LEU A 359 -4.39 -19.57 -19.38
C LEU A 359 -3.50 -20.78 -19.68
N GLU A 360 -3.80 -21.93 -19.07
CA GLU A 360 -3.08 -23.17 -19.34
C GLU A 360 -3.23 -23.60 -20.80
N GLY A 361 -4.43 -23.49 -21.37
CA GLY A 361 -4.70 -23.76 -22.79
C GLY A 361 -3.94 -22.84 -23.76
N LEU A 362 -3.65 -21.60 -23.35
CA LEU A 362 -2.78 -20.67 -24.08
C LEU A 362 -1.28 -20.89 -23.81
N GLY A 363 -0.92 -21.93 -23.06
CA GLY A 363 0.46 -22.28 -22.74
C GLY A 363 1.11 -21.35 -21.70
N VAL A 364 0.33 -20.67 -20.85
CA VAL A 364 0.84 -20.01 -19.65
C VAL A 364 1.08 -21.07 -18.59
N ARG A 365 2.27 -21.08 -17.99
CA ARG A 365 2.69 -22.09 -17.00
C ARG A 365 2.91 -21.54 -15.60
N TRP A 366 3.08 -20.23 -15.45
CA TRP A 366 3.46 -19.62 -14.19
C TRP A 366 2.38 -18.65 -13.74
N ILE A 367 1.88 -18.87 -12.52
CA ILE A 367 0.80 -18.10 -11.91
C ILE A 367 1.27 -17.55 -10.57
N CYS A 368 1.08 -16.24 -10.36
CA CYS A 368 1.20 -15.65 -9.04
C CYS A 368 -0.19 -15.36 -8.48
N VAL A 369 -0.52 -16.01 -7.36
CA VAL A 369 -1.81 -15.87 -6.71
C VAL A 369 -1.76 -14.79 -5.64
N THR A 370 -2.77 -13.93 -5.65
CA THR A 370 -3.00 -12.94 -4.62
C THR A 370 -4.51 -12.70 -4.45
N GLY A 371 -4.89 -11.71 -3.66
CA GLY A 371 -6.29 -11.39 -3.42
C GLY A 371 -6.45 -9.96 -2.93
N GLY A 372 -7.68 -9.43 -3.00
CA GLY A 372 -7.97 -8.07 -2.56
C GLY A 372 -7.27 -6.96 -3.35
N SER A 373 -7.47 -5.73 -2.88
CA SER A 373 -6.98 -4.47 -3.44
C SER A 373 -6.46 -3.53 -2.33
N PRO A 374 -5.34 -2.81 -2.57
CA PRO A 374 -4.81 -1.84 -1.62
C PRO A 374 -5.70 -0.60 -1.44
N TYR A 375 -6.69 -0.39 -2.31
CA TYR A 375 -7.49 0.85 -2.34
C TYR A 375 -8.85 0.73 -1.65
N TYR A 376 -9.37 -0.48 -1.45
CA TYR A 376 -10.71 -0.66 -0.88
C TYR A 376 -10.83 -1.78 0.16
N ASN A 377 -9.94 -2.77 0.14
CA ASN A 377 -9.87 -3.83 1.16
C ASN A 377 -8.41 -4.22 1.47
N PRO A 378 -7.55 -3.25 1.85
CA PRO A 378 -6.11 -3.48 2.00
C PRO A 378 -5.73 -4.60 2.98
N HIS A 379 -6.54 -4.86 4.02
CA HIS A 379 -6.29 -5.93 4.98
C HIS A 379 -6.32 -7.33 4.35
N VAL A 380 -7.11 -7.53 3.28
CA VAL A 380 -7.18 -8.80 2.51
C VAL A 380 -5.92 -8.98 1.66
N GLN A 381 -5.53 -7.92 0.96
CA GLN A 381 -4.37 -7.95 0.07
C GLN A 381 -3.05 -8.06 0.84
N ARG A 382 -2.93 -7.28 1.91
CA ARG A 382 -1.70 -7.10 2.67
C ARG A 382 -2.04 -7.14 4.16
N PRO A 383 -2.23 -8.33 4.75
CA PRO A 383 -2.47 -8.46 6.18
C PRO A 383 -1.44 -7.67 6.99
N ALA A 384 -1.90 -6.80 7.87
CA ALA A 384 -1.07 -5.90 8.65
C ALA A 384 -1.72 -5.64 10.00
N MET A 385 -0.90 -5.51 11.05
CA MET A 385 -1.39 -5.06 12.35
C MET A 385 -1.52 -3.54 12.39
N PHE A 386 -0.67 -2.84 11.64
CA PHE A 386 -0.68 -1.38 11.56
C PHE A 386 -1.08 -1.00 10.14
N PRO A 387 -2.32 -0.53 9.93
CA PRO A 387 -2.79 -0.15 8.61
C PRO A 387 -2.07 1.10 8.07
N PRO A 388 -2.14 1.37 6.76
CA PRO A 388 -1.69 2.64 6.21
C PRO A 388 -2.52 3.82 6.76
N LEU A 389 -2.06 5.04 6.53
CA LEU A 389 -2.69 6.28 7.01
C LEU A 389 -4.20 6.38 6.74
N ASP A 390 -4.61 6.02 5.53
CA ASP A 390 -5.99 6.06 5.05
C ASP A 390 -6.76 4.74 5.33
N GLY A 391 -6.15 3.82 6.07
CA GLY A 391 -6.71 2.53 6.42
C GLY A 391 -7.52 2.53 7.72
N TYR A 392 -7.82 1.31 8.15
CA TYR A 392 -8.62 1.00 9.34
C TYR A 392 -7.96 -0.15 10.10
N GLU A 393 -8.22 -0.24 11.40
CA GLU A 393 -7.78 -1.38 12.20
C GLU A 393 -8.38 -2.67 11.62
N PRO A 394 -7.61 -3.76 11.54
CA PRO A 394 -8.04 -4.96 10.85
C PRO A 394 -9.29 -5.55 11.53
N PRO A 395 -10.33 -5.93 10.76
CA PRO A 395 -11.59 -6.46 11.28
C PRO A 395 -11.48 -7.88 11.86
N GLU A 396 -10.35 -8.54 11.61
CA GLU A 396 -10.03 -9.90 12.01
C GLU A 396 -8.54 -9.99 12.34
N ASP A 397 -8.14 -11.09 13.00
CA ASP A 397 -6.71 -11.38 13.18
C ASP A 397 -6.03 -11.45 11.79
N PRO A 398 -4.99 -10.64 11.51
CA PRO A 398 -4.39 -10.66 10.18
C PRO A 398 -3.74 -12.01 9.80
N LEU A 399 -3.46 -12.92 10.75
CA LEU A 399 -3.07 -14.30 10.43
C LEU A 399 -4.18 -15.06 9.70
N ARG A 400 -5.46 -14.75 9.95
CA ARG A 400 -6.59 -15.32 9.19
C ARG A 400 -6.50 -14.92 7.71
N GLY A 401 -6.19 -13.66 7.43
CA GLY A 401 -5.93 -13.18 6.08
C GLY A 401 -4.76 -13.87 5.38
N VAL A 402 -3.67 -14.15 6.11
CA VAL A 402 -2.53 -14.94 5.59
C VAL A 402 -2.97 -16.37 5.28
N ALA A 403 -3.66 -17.03 6.22
CA ALA A 403 -4.15 -18.40 6.04
C ALA A 403 -5.10 -18.52 4.84
N ARG A 404 -6.00 -17.55 4.65
CA ARG A 404 -6.90 -17.47 3.49
C ARG A 404 -6.15 -17.42 2.17
N GLN A 405 -5.13 -16.55 2.04
CA GLN A 405 -4.31 -16.44 0.83
C GLN A 405 -3.53 -17.73 0.52
N ILE A 406 -2.95 -18.36 1.55
CA ILE A 406 -2.24 -19.64 1.41
C ILE A 406 -3.21 -20.75 0.98
N ARG A 407 -4.38 -20.84 1.62
CA ARG A 407 -5.41 -21.83 1.28
C ARG A 407 -5.94 -21.64 -0.15
N ALA A 408 -6.21 -20.42 -0.57
CA ALA A 408 -6.64 -20.14 -1.94
C ALA A 408 -5.60 -20.60 -2.98
N THR A 409 -4.31 -20.33 -2.71
CA THR A 409 -3.21 -20.80 -3.56
C THR A 409 -3.15 -22.33 -3.61
N ALA A 410 -3.29 -23.00 -2.46
CA ALA A 410 -3.25 -24.45 -2.36
C ALA A 410 -4.40 -25.13 -3.12
N LEU A 411 -5.63 -24.62 -2.99
CA LEU A 411 -6.82 -25.13 -3.70
C LEU A 411 -6.68 -25.00 -5.22
N LEU A 412 -6.13 -23.88 -5.69
CA LEU A 412 -5.86 -23.70 -7.12
C LEU A 412 -4.74 -24.62 -7.60
N LYS A 413 -3.65 -24.76 -6.83
CA LYS A 413 -2.56 -25.68 -7.19
C LYS A 413 -3.01 -27.13 -7.24
N GLN A 414 -3.87 -27.56 -6.33
CA GLN A 414 -4.50 -28.88 -6.36
C GLN A 414 -5.35 -29.07 -7.64
N SER A 415 -6.04 -28.02 -8.09
CA SER A 415 -6.85 -28.05 -9.31
C SER A 415 -6.01 -28.03 -10.61
N PHE A 416 -4.78 -27.52 -10.55
CA PHE A 416 -3.89 -27.32 -11.70
C PHE A 416 -2.45 -27.78 -11.39
N PRO A 417 -2.21 -29.09 -11.23
CA PRO A 417 -0.90 -29.61 -10.82
C PRO A 417 0.23 -29.34 -11.83
N ASN A 418 -0.11 -29.07 -13.09
CA ASN A 418 0.86 -28.75 -14.17
C ASN A 418 1.27 -27.26 -14.21
N LEU A 419 0.60 -26.41 -13.44
CA LEU A 419 0.95 -25.00 -13.33
C LEU A 419 1.87 -24.77 -12.12
N VAL A 420 2.74 -23.78 -12.25
CA VAL A 420 3.65 -23.32 -11.21
C VAL A 420 3.00 -22.17 -10.45
N PHE A 421 2.91 -22.29 -9.13
CA PHE A 421 2.26 -21.31 -8.28
C PHE A 421 3.24 -20.56 -7.37
N VAL A 422 3.22 -19.23 -7.46
CA VAL A 422 3.83 -18.32 -6.50
C VAL A 422 2.74 -17.82 -5.55
N GLY A 423 2.83 -18.22 -4.28
CA GLY A 423 1.96 -17.68 -3.23
C GLY A 423 2.38 -16.27 -2.79
N SER A 424 1.48 -15.50 -2.19
CA SER A 424 1.77 -14.17 -1.64
C SER A 424 1.26 -13.98 -0.20
N ALA A 425 1.33 -12.75 0.33
CA ALA A 425 0.87 -12.36 1.67
C ALA A 425 1.65 -12.91 2.89
N TYR A 426 2.84 -13.49 2.70
CA TYR A 426 3.64 -14.07 3.80
C TYR A 426 4.23 -13.05 4.79
N SER A 427 4.36 -11.77 4.44
CA SER A 427 5.16 -10.81 5.23
C SER A 427 4.59 -10.53 6.64
N TYR A 428 3.32 -10.83 6.92
CA TYR A 428 2.77 -10.69 8.28
C TYR A 428 3.31 -11.71 9.28
N LEU A 429 3.80 -12.86 8.78
CA LEU A 429 4.32 -13.96 9.59
C LEU A 429 5.62 -13.62 10.34
N GLN A 430 6.35 -12.59 9.90
CA GLN A 430 7.57 -12.10 10.59
C GLN A 430 8.57 -13.23 10.87
N GLU A 431 8.90 -13.49 12.14
CA GLU A 431 9.78 -14.60 12.56
C GLU A 431 9.29 -15.98 12.10
N TRP A 432 7.97 -16.18 11.99
CA TRP A 432 7.36 -17.46 11.58
C TRP A 432 7.29 -17.64 10.06
N LEU A 433 7.73 -16.65 9.29
CA LEU A 433 7.69 -16.71 7.83
C LEU A 433 8.43 -17.93 7.28
N PRO A 434 9.69 -18.23 7.66
CA PRO A 434 10.39 -19.39 7.11
C PRO A 434 9.75 -20.72 7.50
N HIS A 435 9.15 -20.80 8.68
CA HIS A 435 8.50 -22.01 9.21
C HIS A 435 7.23 -22.38 8.43
N VAL A 436 6.40 -21.37 8.15
CA VAL A 436 5.20 -21.55 7.30
C VAL A 436 5.59 -21.75 5.85
N ALA A 437 6.57 -20.99 5.34
CA ALA A 437 7.08 -21.13 3.98
C ALA A 437 7.58 -22.56 3.71
N GLN A 438 8.38 -23.10 4.62
CA GLN A 438 8.89 -24.47 4.55
C GLN A 438 7.75 -25.49 4.50
N HIS A 439 6.75 -25.34 5.38
CA HIS A 439 5.57 -26.19 5.42
C HIS A 439 4.77 -26.13 4.12
N VAL A 440 4.53 -24.93 3.59
CA VAL A 440 3.79 -24.71 2.33
C VAL A 440 4.47 -25.41 1.16
N ILE A 441 5.78 -25.23 1.00
CA ILE A 441 6.52 -25.86 -0.11
C ILE A 441 6.57 -27.38 0.06
N ARG A 442 6.87 -27.88 1.27
CA ARG A 442 6.96 -29.33 1.52
C ARG A 442 5.66 -30.06 1.19
N ASN A 443 4.52 -29.46 1.53
CA ASN A 443 3.20 -30.04 1.31
C ASN A 443 2.61 -29.72 -0.07
N GLY A 444 3.40 -29.16 -1.00
CA GLY A 444 2.94 -28.87 -2.36
C GLY A 444 1.82 -27.84 -2.45
N MET A 445 1.67 -26.96 -1.45
CA MET A 445 0.62 -25.94 -1.40
C MET A 445 0.93 -24.74 -2.32
N ALA A 446 2.22 -24.49 -2.58
CA ALA A 446 2.74 -23.58 -3.60
C ALA A 446 4.11 -24.07 -4.07
N ASP A 447 4.61 -23.57 -5.20
CA ASP A 447 5.96 -23.88 -5.68
C ASP A 447 6.99 -22.85 -5.22
N PHE A 448 6.54 -21.61 -4.99
CA PHE A 448 7.36 -20.49 -4.54
C PHE A 448 6.66 -19.67 -3.46
N VAL A 449 7.48 -19.10 -2.57
CA VAL A 449 7.07 -18.12 -1.56
C VAL A 449 7.41 -16.72 -2.05
N GLY A 450 6.37 -15.97 -2.40
CA GLY A 450 6.48 -14.59 -2.89
C GLY A 450 6.60 -13.57 -1.76
N LEU A 451 7.66 -12.77 -1.78
CA LEU A 451 7.97 -11.73 -0.81
C LEU A 451 7.84 -10.34 -1.42
N GLY A 452 7.01 -9.50 -0.79
CA GLY A 452 6.93 -8.06 -1.06
C GLY A 452 7.66 -7.26 0.01
N ARG A 453 6.90 -6.50 0.82
CA ARG A 453 7.43 -5.56 1.83
C ARG A 453 8.50 -6.10 2.78
N MET A 454 8.59 -7.42 2.99
CA MET A 454 9.64 -8.02 3.82
C MET A 454 11.03 -7.68 3.30
N VAL A 455 11.25 -7.76 1.99
CA VAL A 455 12.57 -7.51 1.40
C VAL A 455 12.91 -6.03 1.24
N LEU A 456 11.97 -5.12 1.53
CA LEU A 456 12.29 -3.69 1.71
C LEU A 456 12.98 -3.44 3.05
N ALA A 457 12.62 -4.20 4.08
CA ALA A 457 13.18 -4.07 5.43
C ALA A 457 14.39 -5.00 5.65
N TYR A 458 14.33 -6.19 5.05
CA TYR A 458 15.33 -7.25 5.18
C TYR A 458 15.60 -7.90 3.82
N PRO A 459 16.33 -7.21 2.91
CA PRO A 459 16.64 -7.73 1.57
C PRO A 459 17.25 -9.13 1.58
N GLU A 460 18.13 -9.41 2.53
CA GLU A 460 18.91 -10.63 2.64
C GLU A 460 18.17 -11.79 3.32
N LEU A 461 16.91 -11.61 3.72
CA LEU A 461 16.15 -12.65 4.42
C LEU A 461 16.14 -14.00 3.69
N PRO A 462 15.92 -14.09 2.36
CA PRO A 462 15.99 -15.37 1.67
C PRO A 462 17.37 -16.03 1.78
N ALA A 463 18.45 -15.29 1.53
CA ALA A 463 19.81 -15.79 1.65
C ALA A 463 20.14 -16.27 3.07
N ASP A 464 19.74 -15.52 4.10
CA ASP A 464 19.97 -15.89 5.49
C ASP A 464 19.21 -17.17 5.87
N VAL A 465 17.94 -17.30 5.42
CA VAL A 465 17.15 -18.53 5.62
C VAL A 465 17.80 -19.73 4.91
N LEU A 466 18.22 -19.56 3.66
CA LEU A 466 18.85 -20.62 2.87
C LEU A 466 20.19 -21.07 3.45
N ALA A 467 20.93 -20.15 4.08
CA ALA A 467 22.21 -20.44 4.75
C ALA A 467 22.04 -21.02 6.16
N GLY A 468 20.82 -21.03 6.72
CA GLY A 468 20.58 -21.42 8.12
C GLY A 468 21.08 -20.36 9.12
N THR A 469 21.29 -19.14 8.66
CA THR A 469 21.73 -18.02 9.50
C THR A 469 20.58 -17.56 10.40
N PRO A 470 20.82 -17.30 11.70
CA PRO A 470 19.82 -16.72 12.58
C PRO A 470 19.25 -15.40 12.04
N LEU A 471 17.92 -15.27 12.03
CA LEU A 471 17.25 -14.08 11.50
C LEU A 471 17.61 -12.82 12.30
N ARG A 472 17.95 -11.74 11.58
CA ARG A 472 18.18 -10.41 12.16
C ARG A 472 16.85 -9.78 12.56
N ARG A 473 16.43 -10.00 13.80
CA ARG A 473 15.13 -9.56 14.34
C ARG A 473 14.85 -8.06 14.18
N ALA A 474 15.89 -7.23 14.17
CA ALA A 474 15.79 -5.78 13.97
C ALA A 474 15.47 -5.37 12.52
N SER A 475 15.71 -6.25 11.54
CA SER A 475 15.41 -6.00 10.12
C SER A 475 14.04 -6.54 9.71
N ILE A 476 13.42 -7.43 10.49
CA ILE A 476 12.14 -8.06 10.16
C ILE A 476 11.04 -7.01 10.05
N CYS A 477 10.37 -6.96 8.89
CA CYS A 477 9.24 -6.06 8.65
C CYS A 477 8.12 -6.28 9.68
N ARG A 478 7.86 -5.27 10.52
CA ARG A 478 6.79 -5.31 11.54
C ARG A 478 5.44 -4.83 11.04
N THR A 479 5.30 -4.70 9.72
CA THR A 479 4.00 -4.46 9.08
C THR A 479 3.39 -3.11 9.43
N PHE A 480 4.25 -2.11 9.67
CA PHE A 480 3.89 -0.72 9.95
C PHE A 480 3.14 -0.01 8.81
N SER A 481 3.15 -0.60 7.62
CA SER A 481 2.54 -0.04 6.40
C SER A 481 3.09 1.31 5.93
N ASP A 482 4.21 1.80 6.49
CA ASP A 482 4.90 3.01 6.02
C ASP A 482 5.30 2.97 4.55
N CYS A 483 5.61 1.76 4.02
CA CYS A 483 5.85 1.54 2.59
C CYS A 483 4.64 1.85 1.69
N THR A 484 3.44 1.95 2.25
CA THR A 484 2.21 2.39 1.59
C THR A 484 1.81 3.80 2.02
N THR A 485 1.98 4.15 3.30
CA THR A 485 1.73 5.50 3.81
C THR A 485 2.54 6.58 3.07
N GLY A 486 3.81 6.31 2.74
CA GLY A 486 4.62 7.22 1.93
C GLY A 486 3.93 7.58 0.60
N PRO A 487 3.63 6.60 -0.27
CA PRO A 487 2.83 6.80 -1.47
C PRO A 487 1.48 7.52 -1.25
N ARG A 488 0.77 7.26 -0.13
CA ARG A 488 -0.47 7.98 0.23
C ARG A 488 -0.26 9.45 0.62
N LEU A 489 0.98 9.89 0.77
CA LEU A 489 1.37 11.28 0.97
C LEU A 489 2.05 11.87 -0.28
N GLY A 490 2.08 11.13 -1.40
CA GLY A 490 2.84 11.54 -2.59
C GLY A 490 4.36 11.36 -2.45
N LEU A 491 4.81 10.58 -1.46
CA LEU A 491 6.21 10.27 -1.20
C LEU A 491 6.59 8.90 -1.80
N MET A 492 7.88 8.59 -1.82
CA MET A 492 8.38 7.29 -2.25
C MET A 492 7.97 6.15 -1.31
N SER A 493 7.92 4.93 -1.85
CA SER A 493 7.82 3.71 -1.07
C SER A 493 9.19 3.30 -0.50
N GLY A 494 9.22 2.97 0.78
CA GLY A 494 10.42 2.55 1.49
C GLY A 494 10.12 1.99 2.87
N CYS A 495 11.15 1.47 3.56
CA CYS A 495 11.05 1.05 4.95
C CYS A 495 11.63 2.11 5.89
N PHE A 496 10.90 3.22 6.07
CA PHE A 496 11.28 4.32 6.96
C PHE A 496 11.61 3.97 8.42
N PRO A 497 11.02 2.92 9.05
CA PRO A 497 11.34 2.61 10.44
C PRO A 497 12.55 1.68 10.64
N LEU A 498 12.92 0.86 9.64
CA LEU A 498 13.92 -0.22 9.82
C LEU A 498 15.09 -0.15 8.84
N ASP A 499 14.88 0.37 7.63
CA ASP A 499 15.99 0.60 6.69
C ASP A 499 16.68 1.92 7.06
N LYS A 500 17.93 1.84 7.53
CA LYS A 500 18.74 3.00 7.94
C LYS A 500 18.79 4.09 6.88
N PHE A 501 18.81 3.71 5.59
CA PHE A 501 18.82 4.67 4.50
C PHE A 501 17.55 5.51 4.53
N TYR A 502 16.37 4.90 4.60
CA TYR A 502 15.10 5.62 4.64
C TYR A 502 14.87 6.31 5.99
N ALA A 503 15.27 5.70 7.10
CA ALA A 503 15.13 6.27 8.43
C ALA A 503 15.90 7.59 8.62
N GLY A 504 17.03 7.75 7.91
CA GLY A 504 17.84 8.97 7.93
C GLY A 504 17.33 10.09 7.02
N ARG A 505 16.27 9.87 6.24
CA ARG A 505 15.79 10.89 5.28
C ARG A 505 14.75 11.84 5.89
N PRO A 506 14.61 13.07 5.35
CA PRO A 506 13.57 14.01 5.79
C PRO A 506 12.14 13.45 5.71
N GLU A 507 11.86 12.60 4.72
CA GLU A 507 10.53 12.01 4.52
C GLU A 507 10.13 11.07 5.68
N ALA A 508 11.10 10.49 6.41
CA ALA A 508 10.83 9.69 7.61
C ALA A 508 10.19 10.52 8.73
N VAL A 509 10.56 11.79 8.84
CA VAL A 509 9.96 12.73 9.82
C VAL A 509 8.50 12.96 9.47
N GLN A 510 8.21 13.23 8.20
CA GLN A 510 6.84 13.47 7.73
C GLN A 510 5.91 12.27 8.02
N ILE A 511 6.38 11.05 7.72
CA ILE A 511 5.60 9.83 7.98
C ILE A 511 5.35 9.63 9.48
N ARG A 512 6.36 9.90 10.33
CA ARG A 512 6.22 9.78 11.79
C ARG A 512 5.26 10.83 12.36
N ASP A 513 5.30 12.06 11.87
CA ASP A 513 4.45 13.15 12.34
C ASP A 513 2.99 12.90 12.00
N VAL A 514 2.73 12.39 10.79
CA VAL A 514 1.38 12.01 10.36
C VAL A 514 0.85 10.86 11.22
N ARG A 515 1.64 9.81 11.47
CA ARG A 515 1.23 8.70 12.34
C ARG A 515 0.91 9.15 13.77
N THR A 516 1.69 10.08 14.31
CA THR A 516 1.48 10.62 15.65
C THR A 516 0.19 11.44 15.72
N ARG A 517 -0.10 12.25 14.69
CA ARG A 517 -1.36 12.99 14.58
C ARG A 517 -2.57 12.08 14.43
N SER A 518 -2.48 11.04 13.58
CA SER A 518 -3.54 10.05 13.43
C SER A 518 -3.81 9.29 14.73
N ALA A 519 -2.77 8.92 15.48
CA ALA A 519 -2.91 8.28 16.79
C ALA A 519 -3.57 9.20 17.84
N LYS A 520 -3.23 10.50 17.84
CA LYS A 520 -3.85 11.49 18.74
C LYS A 520 -5.29 11.83 18.36
N SER A 521 -5.60 11.93 17.07
CA SER A 521 -6.97 12.15 16.58
C SER A 521 -7.89 10.97 16.94
N LEU A 522 -7.36 9.74 16.92
CA LEU A 522 -8.10 8.56 17.37
C LEU A 522 -8.33 8.57 18.88
N ALA A 523 -7.36 9.03 19.67
CA ALA A 523 -7.50 9.13 21.13
C ALA A 523 -8.51 10.21 21.56
N LEU A 524 -8.48 11.38 20.90
CA LEU A 524 -9.40 12.49 21.20
C LEU A 524 -10.86 12.18 20.82
N GLN A 525 -11.09 11.36 19.79
CA GLN A 525 -12.46 10.93 19.41
C GLN A 525 -13.06 9.93 20.40
N VAL A 526 -12.24 9.17 21.12
CA VAL A 526 -12.70 8.23 22.17
C VAL A 526 -13.08 8.98 23.45
N ASP A 527 -12.44 10.12 23.73
CA ASP A 527 -12.76 10.93 24.91
C ASP A 527 -14.05 11.75 24.72
N ASP A 528 -14.37 12.18 23.49
CA ASP A 528 -15.52 13.04 23.18
C ASP A 528 -16.88 12.29 23.21
N GLU A 529 -16.90 10.98 22.92
CA GLU A 529 -18.13 10.16 23.07
C GLU A 529 -18.52 9.90 24.54
N SER A 530 -17.64 10.19 25.50
CA SER A 530 -17.96 10.14 26.93
C SER A 530 -18.61 11.43 27.46
N ALA A 531 -18.62 12.49 26.67
CA ALA A 531 -19.16 13.81 27.03
C ALA A 531 -20.37 14.17 26.17
N GLY A 532 -21.44 13.35 26.25
CA GLY A 532 -22.72 13.71 25.66
C GLY A 532 -23.29 14.99 26.29
N ARG A 533 -23.39 16.08 25.51
CA ARG A 533 -24.47 17.08 25.60
C ARG A 533 -24.52 17.96 24.34
N SER A 534 -25.73 18.05 23.81
CA SER A 534 -26.16 18.81 22.65
C SER A 534 -25.93 20.32 22.75
N ALA A 535 -25.54 20.95 21.64
CA ALA A 535 -25.92 22.32 21.33
C ALA A 535 -25.99 22.51 19.81
N SER A 536 -27.21 22.64 19.29
CA SER A 536 -27.54 23.08 17.94
C SER A 536 -27.21 24.56 17.79
N LEU A 537 -26.40 24.94 16.79
CA LEU A 537 -26.35 26.31 16.29
C LEU A 537 -26.31 26.31 14.76
N SER A 538 -27.44 26.75 14.21
CA SER A 538 -27.62 27.25 12.85
C SER A 538 -26.82 28.53 12.64
N GLY A 539 -26.13 28.66 11.50
CA GLY A 539 -25.46 29.88 11.08
C GLY A 539 -25.05 29.80 9.62
N GLU A 540 -25.47 30.79 8.85
CA GLU A 540 -25.50 30.88 7.39
C GLU A 540 -24.11 30.86 6.73
N ARG A 541 -24.02 30.30 5.52
CA ARG A 541 -22.84 30.42 4.65
C ARG A 541 -23.06 31.54 3.64
N GLU A 542 -22.36 32.64 3.82
CA GLU A 542 -22.15 33.63 2.76
C GLU A 542 -20.97 33.24 1.86
N SER A 543 -21.13 33.56 0.58
CA SER A 543 -20.20 33.33 -0.51
C SER A 543 -19.16 34.46 -0.63
N ALA A 544 -17.89 34.10 -0.78
CA ALA A 544 -16.85 34.92 -1.41
C ALA A 544 -15.88 33.94 -2.10
N GLY A 545 -15.57 34.02 -3.39
CA GLY A 545 -15.10 35.19 -4.11
C GLY A 545 -13.66 34.89 -4.52
N SER A 546 -13.46 34.48 -5.77
CA SER A 546 -12.17 34.10 -6.34
C SER A 546 -11.18 35.27 -6.36
N ALA A 547 -9.99 35.09 -5.81
CA ALA A 547 -8.84 35.97 -6.07
C ALA A 547 -7.58 35.13 -6.29
N SER A 548 -7.01 35.27 -7.49
CA SER A 548 -5.72 34.72 -7.89
C SER A 548 -4.59 35.45 -7.18
N LEU A 549 -3.68 34.72 -6.52
CA LEU A 549 -2.43 35.26 -6.00
C LEU A 549 -1.25 34.56 -6.68
N SER A 550 -0.63 35.27 -7.61
CA SER A 550 0.72 35.02 -8.12
C SER A 550 1.74 35.50 -7.10
N GLY A 551 2.58 34.61 -6.57
CA GLY A 551 3.70 34.99 -5.72
C GLY A 551 4.78 33.93 -5.76
N GLU A 552 5.95 34.28 -6.30
CA GLU A 552 7.16 33.46 -6.29
C GLU A 552 7.60 33.21 -4.84
N GLY A 553 7.64 31.94 -4.41
CA GLY A 553 8.13 31.59 -3.08
C GLY A 553 9.65 31.76 -3.00
N SER A 554 10.13 32.51 -2.02
CA SER A 554 11.56 32.59 -1.68
C SER A 554 11.87 31.76 -0.44
N LEU A 555 13.03 31.10 -0.45
CA LEU A 555 13.57 30.34 0.67
C LEU A 555 14.81 31.10 1.19
N SER A 556 14.80 31.58 2.43
CA SER A 556 16.02 32.02 3.10
C SER A 556 16.09 31.46 4.53
N GLN A 557 17.13 30.70 4.82
CA GLN A 557 17.46 30.16 6.15
C GLN A 557 18.47 31.05 6.89
N THR A 558 18.34 31.14 8.22
CA THR A 558 19.36 31.31 9.31
C THR A 558 20.45 32.39 9.13
N GLU A 559 20.85 33.22 10.08
CA GLU A 559 20.82 33.24 11.54
C GLU A 559 21.23 34.66 11.95
N GLY A 560 20.66 35.19 13.04
CA GLY A 560 21.10 36.43 13.65
C GLY A 560 20.89 36.33 15.15
N SER A 561 21.74 35.59 15.85
CA SER A 561 21.66 35.49 17.31
C SER A 561 22.20 36.78 17.94
N ALA A 562 21.32 37.63 18.45
CA ALA A 562 21.71 38.69 19.37
C ALA A 562 21.45 38.22 20.81
N SER A 563 22.48 38.17 21.65
CA SER A 563 22.31 38.05 23.10
C SER A 563 22.07 39.46 23.67
N LEU A 564 20.87 39.73 24.15
CA LEU A 564 20.58 40.97 24.85
C LEU A 564 20.69 40.71 26.37
N SER A 565 21.64 41.37 27.03
CA SER A 565 21.72 41.44 28.50
C SER A 565 21.11 42.75 28.97
N GLY A 566 19.87 42.71 29.45
CA GLY A 566 19.19 43.88 30.05
C GLY A 566 19.57 44.07 31.52
N GLU A 567 19.71 45.32 31.94
CA GLU A 567 19.91 45.73 33.35
C GLU A 567 18.70 45.37 34.23
N ARG A 568 18.96 45.19 35.53
CA ARG A 568 17.97 44.77 36.53
C ARG A 568 16.82 45.79 36.63
N GLY A 569 15.63 45.42 36.15
CA GLY A 569 14.41 46.19 36.37
C GLY A 569 13.14 45.71 35.68
N SER A 570 13.21 45.08 34.50
CA SER A 570 11.98 44.77 33.73
C SER A 570 12.14 43.56 32.78
N GLY A 571 12.52 42.40 33.31
CA GLY A 571 12.72 41.15 32.55
C GLY A 571 14.18 40.86 32.25
N GLY A 572 14.91 40.36 33.26
CA GLY A 572 16.32 40.01 33.12
C GLY A 572 16.55 38.59 32.59
N GLY A 573 17.79 38.31 32.14
CA GLY A 573 18.28 36.96 31.78
C GLY A 573 18.67 36.81 30.31
N GLN A 574 19.39 35.73 29.99
CA GLN A 574 19.88 35.48 28.63
C GLN A 574 18.72 35.05 27.72
N THR A 575 18.52 35.78 26.63
CA THR A 575 17.57 35.41 25.58
C THR A 575 18.27 35.35 24.23
N VAL A 576 17.83 34.42 23.37
CA VAL A 576 18.32 34.27 22.00
C VAL A 576 17.16 34.52 21.05
N GLY A 577 17.24 35.60 20.27
CA GLY A 577 16.26 35.94 19.25
C GLY A 577 16.68 35.45 17.86
N TYR A 578 15.70 35.02 17.07
CA TYR A 578 15.84 34.73 15.65
C TYR A 578 14.72 35.46 14.93
N SER A 579 15.08 36.38 14.05
CA SER A 579 14.11 37.00 13.16
C SER A 579 14.11 36.33 11.80
N PHE A 580 12.92 36.06 11.29
CA PHE A 580 12.73 35.51 9.97
C PHE A 580 12.13 36.58 9.07
N PHE A 581 12.56 36.59 7.82
CA PHE A 581 12.04 37.48 6.79
C PHE A 581 12.27 38.98 7.01
N ASP A 582 13.10 39.40 7.99
CA ASP A 582 13.44 40.81 8.26
C ASP A 582 14.00 41.57 7.04
N LYS A 583 14.56 40.86 6.05
CA LYS A 583 15.09 41.43 4.80
C LYS A 583 14.12 41.35 3.62
N THR A 584 12.92 40.81 3.82
CA THR A 584 11.92 40.61 2.76
C THR A 584 11.18 41.93 2.53
N PRO A 585 11.22 42.49 1.31
CA PRO A 585 10.49 43.71 1.00
C PRO A 585 8.97 43.51 1.16
N LYS A 586 8.27 44.53 1.66
CA LYS A 586 6.79 44.55 1.77
C LYS A 586 6.19 43.49 2.70
N MET A 587 6.92 43.05 3.74
CA MET A 587 6.30 42.28 4.83
C MET A 587 5.45 43.18 5.72
N HIS A 588 4.22 42.78 5.98
CA HIS A 588 3.26 43.51 6.82
C HIS A 588 3.24 43.01 8.28
N PHE A 589 4.06 42.01 8.61
CA PHE A 589 4.15 41.43 9.94
C PHE A 589 5.56 40.93 10.23
N VAL A 590 5.92 40.91 11.51
CA VAL A 590 7.13 40.27 12.04
C VAL A 590 6.86 38.81 12.30
N PHE A 591 7.81 37.94 11.98
CA PHE A 591 7.81 36.55 12.42
C PHE A 591 9.13 36.21 13.11
N ARG A 592 9.09 35.95 14.42
CA ARG A 592 10.27 35.74 15.25
C ARG A 592 10.17 34.48 16.08
N LYS A 593 11.33 33.87 16.35
CA LYS A 593 11.51 32.86 17.40
C LYS A 593 12.33 33.48 18.53
N ARG A 594 11.94 33.27 19.77
CA ARG A 594 12.77 33.57 20.95
C ARG A 594 12.97 32.33 21.79
N ALA A 595 14.19 32.13 22.28
CA ALA A 595 14.53 31.16 23.31
C ALA A 595 14.95 31.89 24.58
N LEU A 596 14.18 31.70 25.65
CA LEU A 596 14.42 32.24 26.98
C LEU A 596 15.16 31.17 27.80
N LYS A 597 16.39 31.45 28.23
CA LYS A 597 17.15 30.56 29.12
C LYS A 597 16.49 30.44 30.50
N PRO A 598 16.79 29.39 31.29
CA PRO A 598 16.28 29.24 32.65
C PRO A 598 16.41 30.51 33.50
N GLY A 599 15.29 30.96 34.06
CA GLY A 599 15.21 32.19 34.87
C GLY A 599 15.15 33.51 34.10
N SER A 600 15.12 33.48 32.76
CA SER A 600 14.99 34.68 31.93
C SER A 600 13.52 35.05 31.63
N GLY A 601 13.28 36.28 31.18
CA GLY A 601 11.95 36.75 30.81
C GLY A 601 11.93 37.86 29.76
N ILE A 602 10.77 38.08 29.16
CA ILE A 602 10.38 39.29 28.45
C ILE A 602 9.68 40.20 29.46
N GLY A 603 10.09 41.46 29.47
CA GLY A 603 9.56 42.48 30.39
C GLY A 603 8.06 42.69 30.26
N TYR A 604 7.45 43.13 31.36
CA TYR A 604 6.06 43.54 31.37
C TYR A 604 5.91 44.90 30.67
N HIS A 605 5.07 44.98 29.63
CA HIS A 605 4.85 46.19 28.84
C HIS A 605 3.43 46.24 28.28
N GLU A 606 2.96 47.45 27.96
CA GLU A 606 1.69 47.67 27.25
C GLU A 606 1.86 47.42 25.75
N GLN A 607 0.85 46.83 25.11
CA GLN A 607 0.82 46.53 23.69
C GLN A 607 0.11 47.57 22.86
N HIS A 608 0.67 47.82 21.68
CA HIS A 608 0.15 48.82 20.74
C HIS A 608 -0.37 48.22 19.42
N GLU A 609 -0.15 46.93 19.21
CA GLU A 609 -0.58 46.14 18.04
C GLU A 609 -1.00 44.73 18.46
N ASP A 610 -1.71 44.01 17.58
CA ASP A 610 -2.01 42.60 17.80
C ASP A 610 -0.71 41.80 17.72
N GLU A 611 -0.39 41.06 18.79
CA GLU A 611 0.78 40.18 18.88
C GLU A 611 0.37 38.80 19.35
N VAL A 612 0.85 37.76 18.68
CA VAL A 612 0.58 36.36 18.99
C VAL A 612 1.85 35.66 19.43
N TYR A 613 1.78 35.02 20.60
CA TYR A 613 2.79 34.12 21.13
C TYR A 613 2.34 32.67 20.92
N TYR A 614 3.23 31.82 20.42
CA TYR A 614 3.01 30.37 20.36
C TYR A 614 4.18 29.62 20.98
N VAL A 615 3.92 28.85 22.03
CA VAL A 615 4.97 28.15 22.77
C VAL A 615 5.31 26.82 22.08
N LEU A 616 6.57 26.69 21.63
CA LEU A 616 7.09 25.50 20.98
C LEU A 616 7.61 24.46 21.98
N SER A 617 8.31 24.90 23.03
CA SER A 617 8.90 24.03 24.05
C SER A 617 9.15 24.79 25.36
N GLY A 618 9.37 24.08 26.46
CA GLY A 618 9.64 24.66 27.78
C GLY A 618 8.37 25.09 28.53
N ARG A 619 8.55 25.70 29.70
CA ARG A 619 7.45 26.19 30.55
C ARG A 619 7.74 27.60 31.05
N GLY A 620 6.68 28.39 31.18
CA GLY A 620 6.75 29.75 31.70
C GLY A 620 5.43 30.21 32.32
N VAL A 621 5.44 31.45 32.80
CA VAL A 621 4.26 32.18 33.25
C VAL A 621 4.20 33.46 32.44
N MET A 622 3.10 33.67 31.73
CA MET A 622 2.78 34.93 31.08
C MET A 622 1.87 35.74 32.00
N THR A 623 2.28 36.92 32.41
CA THR A 623 1.39 37.88 33.07
C THR A 623 0.62 38.60 31.97
N LEU A 624 -0.71 38.55 31.99
CA LEU A 624 -1.62 39.24 31.08
C LEU A 624 -2.55 40.11 31.91
N ASP A 625 -2.52 41.44 31.75
CA ASP A 625 -3.32 42.40 32.51
C ASP A 625 -3.31 42.09 34.03
N ASP A 626 -2.08 41.99 34.56
CA ASP A 626 -1.74 41.66 35.95
C ASP A 626 -2.14 40.24 36.42
N LYS A 627 -2.65 39.39 35.52
CA LYS A 627 -3.03 38.01 35.83
C LYS A 627 -1.97 37.02 35.33
N PRO A 628 -1.38 36.19 36.21
CA PRO A 628 -0.46 35.16 35.79
C PRO A 628 -1.20 34.01 35.10
N VAL A 629 -0.67 33.57 33.96
CA VAL A 629 -1.15 32.43 33.17
C VAL A 629 0.02 31.48 32.90
N ASP A 630 -0.11 30.23 33.30
CA ASP A 630 0.89 29.21 32.97
C ASP A 630 0.89 28.91 31.47
N VAL A 631 2.07 28.86 30.87
CA VAL A 631 2.24 28.59 29.44
C VAL A 631 3.21 27.42 29.22
N GLY A 632 2.88 26.58 28.24
CA GLY A 632 3.66 25.40 27.89
C GLY A 632 3.47 25.02 26.42
N PRO A 633 4.07 23.91 25.94
CA PRO A 633 4.07 23.59 24.52
C PRO A 633 2.65 23.45 23.96
N GLY A 634 2.34 24.20 22.90
CA GLY A 634 1.01 24.25 22.29
C GLY A 634 0.11 25.39 22.80
N THR A 635 0.54 26.15 23.82
CA THR A 635 -0.20 27.35 24.25
C THR A 635 -0.03 28.46 23.21
N ALA A 636 -1.16 29.00 22.74
CA ALA A 636 -1.25 30.20 21.91
C ALA A 636 -1.84 31.35 22.74
N ILE A 637 -1.22 32.53 22.70
CA ILE A 637 -1.67 33.73 23.39
C ILE A 637 -1.80 34.86 22.38
N LEU A 638 -2.94 35.56 22.38
CA LEU A 638 -3.14 36.79 21.64
C LEU A 638 -3.16 37.96 22.62
N THR A 639 -2.27 38.92 22.44
CA THR A 639 -2.29 40.22 23.11
C THR A 639 -2.78 41.27 22.13
N ARG A 640 -3.64 42.18 22.59
CA ARG A 640 -4.29 43.20 21.75
C ARG A 640 -3.86 44.61 22.17
N PRO A 641 -4.03 45.63 21.32
CA PRO A 641 -3.80 47.02 21.70
C PRO A 641 -4.50 47.38 23.02
N GLY A 642 -3.75 47.95 23.96
CA GLY A 642 -4.21 48.33 25.30
C GLY A 642 -4.15 47.23 26.37
N SER A 643 -3.78 45.99 26.00
CA SER A 643 -3.42 44.96 26.99
C SER A 643 -1.97 45.12 27.44
N SER A 644 -1.64 44.66 28.65
CA SER A 644 -0.25 44.61 29.14
C SER A 644 0.18 43.18 29.40
N HIS A 645 1.42 42.84 29.04
CA HIS A 645 1.92 41.49 29.23
C HIS A 645 3.43 41.40 29.43
N GLY A 646 3.84 40.30 30.05
CA GLY A 646 5.24 39.91 30.21
C GLY A 646 5.36 38.39 30.33
N LEU A 647 6.49 37.82 29.93
CA LEU A 647 6.68 36.37 29.90
C LEU A 647 7.91 35.98 30.71
N ARG A 648 7.77 35.08 31.67
CA ARG A 648 8.89 34.57 32.47
C ARG A 648 9.04 33.07 32.31
N GLN A 649 10.25 32.61 32.04
CA GLN A 649 10.56 31.19 32.03
C GLN A 649 10.59 30.64 33.47
N THR A 650 10.03 29.45 33.69
CA THR A 650 9.93 28.84 35.03
C THR A 650 10.41 27.39 35.13
N GLY A 651 10.83 26.75 34.02
CA GLY A 651 11.29 25.36 33.98
C GLY A 651 12.82 25.18 34.04
N SER A 652 13.29 23.94 33.88
CA SER A 652 14.73 23.62 33.74
C SER A 652 15.27 23.74 32.31
N GLU A 653 14.37 23.73 31.31
CA GLU A 653 14.67 23.77 29.88
C GLU A 653 14.35 25.15 29.29
N ASP A 654 14.98 25.54 28.19
CA ASP A 654 14.67 26.79 27.49
C ASP A 654 13.17 26.88 27.13
N LEU A 655 12.56 28.04 27.42
CA LEU A 655 11.23 28.37 26.92
C LEU A 655 11.36 28.97 25.52
N VAL A 656 10.87 28.23 24.53
CA VAL A 656 10.97 28.61 23.12
C VAL A 656 9.59 29.02 22.62
N VAL A 657 9.49 30.25 22.12
CA VAL A 657 8.25 30.83 21.63
C VAL A 657 8.42 31.36 20.21
N LEU A 658 7.36 31.26 19.41
CA LEU A 658 7.19 32.08 18.21
C LEU A 658 6.38 33.32 18.58
N ILE A 659 6.76 34.45 18.02
CA ILE A 659 6.13 35.74 18.23
C ILE A 659 5.84 36.33 16.85
N THR A 660 4.60 36.72 16.61
CA THR A 660 4.19 37.39 15.38
C THR A 660 3.33 38.60 15.70
N TYR A 661 3.60 39.72 15.04
CA TYR A 661 2.86 40.97 15.22
C TYR A 661 2.90 41.81 13.95
N GLU A 662 1.92 42.68 13.77
CA GLU A 662 1.83 43.54 12.59
C GLU A 662 2.87 44.68 12.64
N ILE A 663 3.37 45.08 11.48
CA ILE A 663 4.24 46.27 11.35
C ILE A 663 3.43 47.33 10.61
N LYS A 664 3.42 48.56 11.15
CA LYS A 664 2.79 49.72 10.50
C LYS A 664 3.56 50.21 9.28
#